data_AF-A0A9E3TCC8-F1
#
_entry.id   AF-A0A9E3TCC8-F1
#
_cell.length_a   1.000
_cell.length_b   1.000
_cell.length_c   1.000
_cell.angle_alpha   90.00
_cell.angle_beta   90.00
_cell.angle_gamma   90.00
#
_symmetry.space_group_name_H-M   'P 1'
#
loop_
_entity.id
_entity.type
_entity.pdbx_description
1 polymer ?
#
loop_
_entity_poly.entity_id
_entity_poly.type
_entity_poly.pdbx_seq_one_letter_code
_entity_poly.pdbx_strand_id
1 'polypeptide(L)'
;MAALPSIVVLALALSGAAAAEPPAGGATHAGGEASLVLPDLSQAQFLGTDGHTLLLFGLLVCLAGLLFGLLIMAQIRNMPVHEAMREISELIYETCKTYLVTQGKFILLLWVFIGTIIALYYGLLQHFDLVKVAVILLFSLIGIGGSYGVAWFGIRINTYANSRTAFASLKGKVYPLHSIPLRAGMSIGMALISVELLMMLCILLFVPRDYAGPCFIGFAVGESLGAAALRIAGGIFTKIADIGSDLMKIVFNIKEDDARNPGVIADCTGDNAGDSVGPTADGFETYGVTGVALISFILLAVPSALIQVQLLVWIFVMRVMMIIASGGSYLLNDAITRARHGAATKMNFEHPLTVLVWLTSVVSLALTYAVSFLLIGNLNNDPSLWWKLSTIITCGTLAGAVIPELVKAFTSTNSRHVKEVVKSAREGGASLTILSGFVAGNFAAYWLGMSILTLMTVAFLVSTTGLAAIMGAPAVFAFGLVAFGFLGMGPVTIAVDSYGPVTDNAQSVYELSVIEQIPNVKQEIKKSFGFDPDFENAKGLLEENDGAGNTFKATAKPVLIGTAVTGATTMIFSIIVVLTHGLTENLDKLSLLHAPFLLGLVTGGAMIYWFTGASTQAVTTGAYRAVQFIKQNIKLEGSSQKASVQDSKKVVEICTQYAQKGMLNIFLAVFFGTLAFGFFEPFYFIGYLISIALFGLYQAIFMANAGAAWDNAKKIVETDLKEKGTALHAATVVGDTVGDPFKDTSSVAMNPVIKFTTLFGLLAVELAVSLTARQGPVLGRSLGAVFLLISIVFVWRSFYRMRIETEQA
;
A
#
# COMPACT_ATOMS: atom_id res chain seq x y z
N MET A 1 26.81 -3.91 5.39
CA MET A 1 28.16 -3.81 4.80
C MET A 1 28.34 -4.58 3.47
N ALA A 2 27.47 -5.51 3.07
CA ALA A 2 27.60 -6.24 1.79
C ALA A 2 27.16 -5.47 0.52
N ALA A 3 26.72 -4.21 0.64
CA ALA A 3 26.29 -3.38 -0.51
C ALA A 3 27.43 -2.57 -1.14
N LEU A 4 28.53 -2.33 -0.40
CA LEU A 4 29.69 -1.60 -0.93
C LEU A 4 30.31 -2.23 -2.18
N PRO A 5 30.50 -3.57 -2.26
CA PRO A 5 31.05 -4.19 -3.46
C PRO A 5 30.18 -3.96 -4.70
N SER A 6 28.86 -4.00 -4.56
CA SER A 6 27.91 -3.76 -5.64
C SER A 6 27.91 -2.29 -6.11
N ILE A 7 28.05 -1.35 -5.18
CA ILE A 7 28.22 0.09 -5.49
C ILE A 7 29.54 0.33 -6.22
N VAL A 8 30.63 -0.30 -5.76
CA VAL A 8 31.95 -0.17 -6.39
C VAL A 8 31.95 -0.78 -7.79
N VAL A 9 31.34 -1.93 -8.00
CA VAL A 9 31.22 -2.53 -9.34
C VAL A 9 30.38 -1.64 -10.28
N LEU A 10 29.26 -1.11 -9.80
CA LEU A 10 28.42 -0.20 -10.60
C LEU A 10 29.12 1.13 -10.88
N ALA A 11 29.79 1.72 -9.90
CA ALA A 11 30.55 2.96 -10.05
C ALA A 11 31.77 2.78 -10.97
N LEU A 12 32.49 1.65 -10.89
CA LEU A 12 33.59 1.31 -11.79
C LEU A 12 33.10 1.07 -13.23
N ALA A 13 31.95 0.41 -13.38
CA ALA A 13 31.31 0.22 -14.69
C ALA A 13 30.87 1.54 -15.33
N LEU A 14 30.25 2.43 -14.55
CA LEU A 14 29.75 3.72 -15.04
C LEU A 14 30.88 4.73 -15.27
N SER A 15 31.94 4.72 -14.44
CA SER A 15 33.12 5.58 -14.64
C SER A 15 33.96 5.17 -15.85
N GLY A 16 34.08 3.87 -16.13
CA GLY A 16 34.68 3.38 -17.37
C GLY A 16 33.92 3.83 -18.63
N ALA A 17 32.60 4.00 -18.53
CA ALA A 17 31.75 4.48 -19.62
C ALA A 17 31.81 6.02 -19.81
N ALA A 18 32.18 6.80 -18.79
CA ALA A 18 32.24 8.26 -18.88
C ALA A 18 33.51 8.79 -19.60
N ALA A 19 34.49 7.94 -19.90
CA ALA A 19 35.79 8.34 -20.47
C ALA A 19 35.81 8.48 -22.01
N ALA A 20 34.66 8.39 -22.70
CA ALA A 20 34.58 8.50 -24.16
C ALA A 20 33.97 9.84 -24.60
N GLU A 21 34.64 10.58 -25.50
CA GLU A 21 34.15 11.84 -26.07
C GLU A 21 32.86 11.67 -26.89
N PRO A 22 31.95 12.66 -26.91
CA PRO A 22 30.68 12.58 -27.63
C PRO A 22 30.87 12.82 -29.14
N PRO A 23 30.10 12.16 -30.02
CA PRO A 23 29.99 12.60 -31.40
C PRO A 23 29.18 13.90 -31.49
N ALA A 24 29.63 14.82 -32.33
CA ALA A 24 28.93 16.07 -32.63
C ALA A 24 27.73 15.82 -33.55
N GLY A 25 26.54 16.26 -33.15
CA GLY A 25 25.37 16.37 -34.03
C GLY A 25 24.27 15.35 -33.75
N GLY A 26 23.36 15.71 -32.85
CA GLY A 26 22.11 15.01 -32.62
C GLY A 26 21.37 15.72 -31.49
N ALA A 27 20.47 16.64 -31.82
CA ALA A 27 19.55 17.23 -30.85
C ALA A 27 18.54 16.14 -30.41
N THR A 28 18.95 15.30 -29.46
CA THR A 28 18.06 14.29 -28.88
C THR A 28 17.28 14.94 -27.74
N HIS A 29 16.02 15.28 -27.99
CA HIS A 29 15.01 15.40 -26.92
C HIS A 29 14.78 14.01 -26.31
N ALA A 30 15.75 13.51 -25.54
CA ALA A 30 15.79 12.15 -24.98
C ALA A 30 16.06 12.18 -23.46
N GLY A 31 15.30 13.01 -22.72
CA GLY A 31 15.58 13.26 -21.30
C GLY A 31 14.55 12.70 -20.31
N GLY A 32 13.71 11.74 -20.71
CA GLY A 32 12.73 11.12 -19.82
C GLY A 32 11.73 12.08 -19.18
N GLU A 33 11.02 11.61 -18.15
CA GLU A 33 10.08 12.42 -17.37
C GLU A 33 10.78 13.60 -16.64
N ALA A 34 12.08 13.47 -16.37
CA ALA A 34 12.90 14.53 -15.79
C ALA A 34 13.18 15.70 -16.75
N SER A 35 12.83 15.58 -18.03
CA SER A 35 12.91 16.67 -19.02
C SER A 35 11.58 17.35 -19.32
N LEU A 36 10.50 16.90 -18.67
CA LEU A 36 9.16 17.46 -18.86
C LEU A 36 9.09 18.89 -18.36
N VAL A 37 8.61 19.77 -19.24
CA VAL A 37 8.37 21.19 -18.93
C VAL A 37 6.87 21.40 -18.80
N LEU A 38 6.44 21.94 -17.66
CA LEU A 38 5.03 22.24 -17.46
C LEU A 38 4.56 23.40 -18.36
N PRO A 39 3.32 23.34 -18.89
CA PRO A 39 2.72 24.50 -19.52
C PRO A 39 2.41 25.59 -18.49
N ASP A 40 2.21 26.82 -18.95
CA ASP A 40 1.78 27.90 -18.09
C ASP A 40 0.29 27.72 -17.73
N LEU A 41 0.02 27.46 -16.45
CA LEU A 41 -1.32 27.15 -15.95
C LEU A 41 -2.29 28.33 -16.04
N SER A 42 -1.78 29.55 -16.23
CA SER A 42 -2.61 30.75 -16.40
C SER A 42 -3.25 30.87 -17.79
N GLN A 43 -2.83 30.03 -18.74
CA GLN A 43 -3.31 30.08 -20.14
C GLN A 43 -4.77 29.68 -20.33
N ALA A 44 -5.32 28.86 -19.42
CA ALA A 44 -6.72 28.44 -19.47
C ALA A 44 -7.54 29.17 -18.39
N GLN A 45 -8.76 29.54 -18.76
CA GLN A 45 -9.74 30.17 -17.88
C GLN A 45 -10.83 29.16 -17.50
N PHE A 46 -11.15 29.09 -16.22
CA PHE A 46 -12.16 28.23 -15.63
C PHE A 46 -13.04 29.08 -14.73
N LEU A 47 -14.35 29.11 -15.01
CA LEU A 47 -15.33 29.85 -14.20
C LEU A 47 -14.97 31.33 -13.97
N GLY A 48 -14.27 31.96 -14.92
CA GLY A 48 -13.83 33.36 -14.84
C GLY A 48 -12.52 33.59 -14.06
N THR A 49 -11.82 32.53 -13.66
CA THR A 49 -10.49 32.58 -13.02
C THR A 49 -9.49 31.75 -13.80
N ASP A 50 -8.21 32.11 -13.76
CA ASP A 50 -7.17 31.30 -14.41
C ASP A 50 -6.88 30.01 -13.62
N GLY A 51 -6.28 29.02 -14.29
CA GLY A 51 -5.98 27.72 -13.72
C GLY A 51 -5.04 27.74 -12.51
N HIS A 52 -4.05 28.64 -12.49
CA HIS A 52 -3.13 28.77 -11.35
C HIS A 52 -3.87 29.26 -10.10
N THR A 53 -4.67 30.33 -10.25
CA THR A 53 -5.48 30.86 -9.16
C THR A 53 -6.49 29.84 -8.63
N LEU A 54 -7.14 29.07 -9.52
CA LEU A 54 -8.08 28.03 -9.09
C LEU A 54 -7.40 26.96 -8.24
N LEU A 55 -6.20 26.52 -8.63
CA LEU A 55 -5.45 25.50 -7.89
C LEU A 55 -4.88 26.00 -6.55
N LEU A 56 -4.62 27.31 -6.41
CA LEU A 56 -4.27 27.91 -5.11
C LEU A 56 -5.39 27.71 -4.07
N PHE A 57 -6.66 27.78 -4.46
CA PHE A 57 -7.77 27.44 -3.56
C PHE A 57 -7.74 25.96 -3.14
N GLY A 58 -7.23 25.08 -4.00
CA GLY A 58 -7.00 23.67 -3.68
C GLY A 58 -6.06 23.46 -2.49
N LEU A 59 -5.06 24.33 -2.30
CA LEU A 59 -4.17 24.29 -1.13
C LEU A 59 -4.95 24.49 0.18
N LEU A 60 -5.97 25.36 0.18
CA LEU A 60 -6.80 25.59 1.37
C LEU A 60 -7.58 24.33 1.77
N VAL A 61 -8.07 23.58 0.79
CA VAL A 61 -8.78 22.30 1.04
C VAL A 61 -7.81 21.26 1.59
N CYS A 62 -6.59 21.17 1.05
CA CYS A 62 -5.55 20.28 1.58
C CYS A 62 -5.20 20.65 3.03
N LEU A 63 -5.00 21.94 3.32
CA LEU A 63 -4.76 22.41 4.68
C LEU A 63 -5.94 22.11 5.62
N ALA A 64 -7.17 22.26 5.15
CA ALA A 64 -8.37 21.91 5.91
C ALA A 64 -8.47 20.40 6.20
N GLY A 65 -8.12 19.54 5.23
CA GLY A 65 -8.08 18.09 5.40
C GLY A 65 -6.98 17.64 6.37
N LEU A 66 -5.80 18.25 6.32
CA LEU A 66 -4.74 18.03 7.31
C LEU A 66 -5.16 18.50 8.71
N LEU A 67 -5.76 19.69 8.81
CA LEU A 67 -6.27 20.21 10.07
C LEU A 67 -7.36 19.30 10.65
N PHE A 68 -8.28 18.79 9.81
CA PHE A 68 -9.26 17.80 10.21
C PHE A 68 -8.58 16.57 10.84
N GLY A 69 -7.55 16.02 10.19
CA GLY A 69 -6.77 14.91 10.73
C GLY A 69 -6.21 15.21 12.13
N LEU A 70 -5.52 16.35 12.29
CA LEU A 70 -4.94 16.79 13.56
C LEU A 70 -5.98 17.05 14.65
N LEU A 71 -7.12 17.64 14.29
CA LEU A 71 -8.22 17.88 15.23
C LEU A 71 -8.83 16.58 15.75
N ILE A 72 -9.06 15.60 14.88
CA ILE A 72 -9.58 14.28 15.29
C ILE A 72 -8.56 13.56 16.17
N MET A 73 -7.26 13.64 15.85
CA MET A 73 -6.20 13.09 16.70
C MET A 73 -6.25 13.70 18.11
N ALA A 74 -6.39 15.03 18.21
CA ALA A 74 -6.52 15.71 19.50
C ALA A 74 -7.79 15.30 20.26
N GLN A 75 -8.91 15.13 19.56
CA GLN A 75 -10.16 14.65 20.14
C GLN A 75 -10.01 13.24 20.73
N ILE A 76 -9.46 12.28 19.97
CA ILE A 76 -9.25 10.90 20.43
C ILE A 76 -8.26 10.86 21.60
N ARG A 77 -7.17 11.64 21.52
CA ARG A 77 -6.18 11.74 22.61
C ARG A 77 -6.84 12.16 23.93
N ASN A 78 -7.77 13.11 23.88
CA ASN A 78 -8.45 13.69 25.04
C ASN A 78 -9.66 12.87 25.53
N MET A 79 -10.04 11.79 24.84
CA MET A 79 -11.09 10.88 25.32
C MET A 79 -10.65 10.13 26.59
N PRO A 80 -11.58 9.83 27.51
CA PRO A 80 -11.28 9.15 28.76
C PRO A 80 -10.80 7.72 28.50
N VAL A 81 -9.81 7.28 29.29
CA VAL A 81 -9.24 5.94 29.26
C VAL A 81 -8.72 5.58 30.65
N HIS A 82 -8.88 4.32 31.07
CA HIS A 82 -8.31 3.84 32.33
C HIS A 82 -6.78 3.76 32.25
N GLU A 83 -6.09 4.01 33.37
CA GLU A 83 -4.62 4.02 33.42
C GLU A 83 -4.01 2.70 32.93
N ALA A 84 -4.53 1.56 33.40
CA ALA A 84 -4.05 0.23 32.99
C ALA A 84 -4.07 0.00 31.47
N MET A 85 -5.09 0.49 30.75
CA MET A 85 -5.16 0.36 29.28
C MET A 85 -4.28 1.41 28.58
N ARG A 86 -4.18 2.61 29.16
CA ARG A 86 -3.28 3.68 28.67
C ARG A 86 -1.83 3.23 28.70
N GLU A 87 -1.39 2.62 29.80
CA GLU A 87 -0.01 2.11 29.94
C GLU A 87 0.36 1.10 28.85
N ILE A 88 -0.54 0.18 28.51
CA ILE A 88 -0.31 -0.77 27.41
C ILE A 88 -0.18 -0.05 26.07
N SER A 89 -1.08 0.89 25.76
CA SER A 89 -0.98 1.65 24.51
C SER A 89 0.30 2.49 24.40
N GLU A 90 0.80 3.06 25.50
CA GLU A 90 2.07 3.78 25.50
C GLU A 90 3.26 2.81 25.37
N LEU A 91 3.19 1.62 25.97
CA LEU A 91 4.20 0.57 25.76
C LEU A 91 4.28 0.14 24.29
N ILE A 92 3.13 -0.09 23.63
CA ILE A 92 3.04 -0.39 22.20
C ILE A 92 3.61 0.78 21.38
N TYR A 93 3.30 2.02 21.75
CA TYR A 93 3.86 3.18 21.06
C TYR A 93 5.40 3.25 21.19
N GLU A 94 5.96 3.02 22.38
CA GLU A 94 7.42 3.00 22.59
C GLU A 94 8.14 1.95 21.73
N THR A 95 7.55 0.76 21.57
CA THR A 95 8.10 -0.28 20.69
C THR A 95 7.98 0.10 19.22
N CYS A 96 6.83 0.65 18.80
CA CYS A 96 6.63 1.19 17.45
C CYS A 96 7.64 2.31 17.12
N LYS A 97 7.94 3.22 18.06
CA LYS A 97 8.96 4.26 17.86
C LYS A 97 10.32 3.66 17.56
N THR A 98 10.70 2.64 18.33
CA THR A 98 11.98 1.94 18.16
C THR A 98 12.07 1.28 16.78
N TYR A 99 10.98 0.63 16.36
CA TYR A 99 10.84 0.07 15.02
C TYR A 99 10.98 1.16 13.93
N LEU A 100 10.21 2.24 14.01
CA LEU A 100 10.20 3.29 12.99
C LEU A 100 11.56 3.96 12.85
N VAL A 101 12.27 4.26 13.94
CA VAL A 101 13.63 4.83 13.88
C VAL A 101 14.60 3.86 13.21
N THR A 102 14.48 2.57 13.51
CA THR A 102 15.32 1.53 12.93
C THR A 102 15.03 1.34 11.42
N GLN A 103 13.77 1.39 11.02
CA GLN A 103 13.37 1.40 9.62
C GLN A 103 13.81 2.66 8.89
N GLY A 104 13.70 3.84 9.50
CA GLY A 104 14.14 5.10 8.90
C GLY A 104 15.63 5.08 8.55
N LYS A 105 16.48 4.53 9.44
CA LYS A 105 17.90 4.31 9.15
C LYS A 105 18.12 3.35 7.98
N PHE A 106 17.31 2.30 7.88
CA PHE A 106 17.38 1.33 6.79
C PHE A 106 16.93 1.94 5.45
N ILE A 107 15.85 2.73 5.45
CA ILE A 107 15.38 3.47 4.27
C ILE A 107 16.46 4.45 3.81
N LEU A 108 17.10 5.19 4.72
CA LEU A 108 18.21 6.08 4.36
C LEU A 108 19.40 5.32 3.77
N LEU A 109 19.69 4.10 4.24
CA LEU A 109 20.72 3.25 3.63
C LEU A 109 20.37 2.89 2.18
N LEU A 110 19.12 2.49 1.92
CA LEU A 110 18.64 2.22 0.57
C LEU A 110 18.61 3.50 -0.29
N TRP A 111 18.27 4.64 0.30
CA TRP A 111 18.29 5.92 -0.37
C TRP A 111 19.69 6.36 -0.75
N VAL A 112 20.69 6.19 0.12
CA VAL A 112 22.10 6.47 -0.25
C VAL A 112 22.52 5.62 -1.45
N PHE A 113 22.11 4.35 -1.47
CA PHE A 113 22.34 3.45 -2.59
C PHE A 113 21.69 3.98 -3.88
N ILE A 114 20.39 4.24 -3.88
CA ILE A 114 19.66 4.71 -5.06
C ILE A 114 20.07 6.13 -5.47
N GLY A 115 20.23 7.04 -4.51
CA GLY A 115 20.66 8.42 -4.70
C GLY A 115 22.04 8.52 -5.34
N THR A 116 22.96 7.60 -5.02
CA THR A 116 24.23 7.49 -5.74
C THR A 116 24.00 7.16 -7.21
N ILE A 117 23.07 6.26 -7.52
CA ILE A 117 22.76 5.84 -8.90
C ILE A 117 22.08 6.97 -9.66
N ILE A 118 21.12 7.66 -9.04
CA ILE A 118 20.47 8.86 -9.60
C ILE A 118 21.53 9.93 -9.91
N ALA A 119 22.46 10.18 -8.97
CA ALA A 119 23.51 11.17 -9.16
C ALA A 119 24.46 10.80 -10.30
N LEU A 120 24.89 9.54 -10.38
CA LEU A 120 25.73 9.06 -11.48
C LEU A 120 25.00 9.12 -12.81
N TYR A 121 23.73 8.72 -12.86
CA TYR A 121 22.93 8.74 -14.08
C TYR A 121 22.68 10.16 -14.58
N TYR A 122 22.00 11.00 -13.79
CA TYR A 122 21.62 12.33 -14.24
C TYR A 122 22.83 13.25 -14.36
N GLY A 123 23.79 13.17 -13.43
CA GLY A 123 24.96 14.03 -13.41
C GLY A 123 26.02 13.65 -14.45
N LEU A 124 26.43 12.38 -14.52
CA LEU A 124 27.54 11.97 -15.39
C LEU A 124 27.09 11.53 -16.79
N LEU A 125 25.96 10.83 -16.91
CA LEU A 125 25.53 10.26 -18.19
C LEU A 125 24.59 11.16 -18.97
N GLN A 126 23.60 11.75 -18.29
CA GLN A 126 22.68 12.71 -18.91
C GLN A 126 23.22 14.14 -18.92
N HIS A 127 24.36 14.39 -18.26
CA HIS A 127 25.01 15.70 -18.18
C HIS A 127 24.07 16.82 -17.68
N PHE A 128 23.14 16.48 -16.79
CA PHE A 128 22.31 17.48 -16.12
C PHE A 128 23.20 18.38 -15.27
N ASP A 129 22.82 19.65 -15.15
CA ASP A 129 23.50 20.55 -14.24
C ASP A 129 23.39 20.05 -12.80
N LEU A 130 24.39 20.40 -12.00
CA LEU A 130 24.52 19.92 -10.63
C LEU A 130 23.33 20.34 -9.75
N VAL A 131 22.67 21.45 -10.09
CA VAL A 131 21.48 21.94 -9.38
C VAL A 131 20.28 21.05 -9.66
N LYS A 132 20.00 20.67 -10.92
CA LYS A 132 18.91 19.74 -11.26
C LYS A 132 19.08 18.38 -10.60
N VAL A 133 20.30 17.84 -10.57
CA VAL A 133 20.57 16.57 -9.89
C VAL A 133 20.31 16.70 -8.39
N ALA A 134 20.77 17.79 -7.77
CA ALA A 134 20.50 18.06 -6.36
C ALA A 134 19.01 18.23 -6.06
N VAL A 135 18.24 18.83 -6.97
CA VAL A 135 16.77 18.95 -6.87
C VAL A 135 16.10 17.58 -6.90
N ILE A 136 16.46 16.69 -7.83
CA ILE A 136 15.91 15.32 -7.88
C ILE A 136 16.18 14.58 -6.55
N LEU A 137 17.42 14.66 -6.05
CA LEU A 137 17.79 14.03 -4.78
C LEU A 137 17.03 14.64 -3.59
N LEU A 138 16.89 15.96 -3.55
CA LEU A 138 16.13 16.65 -2.50
C LEU A 138 14.66 16.22 -2.51
N PHE A 139 14.01 16.23 -3.67
CA PHE A 139 12.60 15.84 -3.78
C PHE A 139 12.38 14.35 -3.49
N SER A 140 13.37 13.49 -3.73
CA SER A 140 13.31 12.10 -3.28
C SER A 140 13.34 11.95 -1.76
N LEU A 141 14.10 12.79 -1.05
CA LEU A 141 14.04 12.85 0.42
C LEU A 141 12.71 13.43 0.92
N ILE A 142 12.13 14.41 0.21
CA ILE A 142 10.80 14.95 0.52
C ILE A 142 9.74 13.85 0.36
N GLY A 143 9.77 13.08 -0.72
CA GLY A 143 8.87 11.94 -0.93
C GLY A 143 8.96 10.90 0.19
N ILE A 144 10.18 10.49 0.55
CA ILE A 144 10.41 9.59 1.70
C ILE A 144 9.89 10.22 2.99
N GLY A 145 10.17 11.50 3.22
CA GLY A 145 9.74 12.24 4.40
C GLY A 145 8.22 12.33 4.51
N GLY A 146 7.51 12.47 3.38
CA GLY A 146 6.05 12.42 3.30
C GLY A 146 5.50 11.07 3.76
N SER A 147 5.88 9.97 3.09
CA SER A 147 5.40 8.62 3.47
C SER A 147 5.76 8.26 4.91
N TYR A 148 6.99 8.58 5.34
CA TYR A 148 7.47 8.30 6.69
C TYR A 148 6.75 9.17 7.74
N GLY A 149 6.49 10.45 7.44
CA GLY A 149 5.78 11.36 8.33
C GLY A 149 4.32 10.94 8.56
N VAL A 150 3.61 10.55 7.51
CA VAL A 150 2.24 10.05 7.63
C VAL A 150 2.23 8.70 8.38
N ALA A 151 3.24 7.83 8.19
CA ALA A 151 3.38 6.62 8.98
C ALA A 151 3.51 6.89 10.49
N TRP A 152 4.35 7.86 10.89
CA TRP A 152 4.44 8.30 12.29
C TRP A 152 3.12 8.81 12.86
N PHE A 153 2.40 9.60 12.05
CA PHE A 153 1.07 10.10 12.40
C PHE A 153 0.08 8.93 12.62
N GLY A 154 0.03 7.99 11.68
CA GLY A 154 -0.84 6.80 11.72
C GLY A 154 -0.63 5.93 12.96
N ILE A 155 0.61 5.58 13.28
CA ILE A 155 0.91 4.82 14.51
C ILE A 155 0.41 5.56 15.76
N ARG A 156 0.65 6.87 15.85
CA ARG A 156 0.33 7.60 17.07
C ARG A 156 -1.18 7.72 17.27
N ILE A 157 -1.94 7.98 16.22
CA ILE A 157 -3.40 8.03 16.36
C ILE A 157 -4.00 6.64 16.61
N ASN A 158 -3.48 5.57 16.00
CA ASN A 158 -3.95 4.21 16.25
C ASN A 158 -3.69 3.76 17.69
N THR A 159 -2.51 4.05 18.24
CA THR A 159 -2.18 3.77 19.65
C THR A 159 -2.99 4.63 20.63
N TYR A 160 -3.48 5.81 20.23
CA TYR A 160 -4.51 6.45 21.03
C TYR A 160 -5.84 5.71 20.90
N ALA A 161 -6.30 5.46 19.68
CA ALA A 161 -7.61 4.89 19.42
C ALA A 161 -7.80 3.50 20.04
N ASN A 162 -6.79 2.62 20.00
CA ASN A 162 -6.90 1.24 20.48
C ASN A 162 -7.30 1.17 21.97
N SER A 163 -6.63 1.93 22.84
CA SER A 163 -6.91 1.97 24.28
C SER A 163 -8.23 2.64 24.60
N ARG A 164 -8.66 3.63 23.80
CA ARG A 164 -9.97 4.28 23.97
C ARG A 164 -11.10 3.37 23.50
N THR A 165 -10.89 2.59 22.44
CA THR A 165 -11.83 1.56 21.98
C THR A 165 -11.95 0.44 23.02
N ALA A 166 -10.83 -0.05 23.53
CA ALA A 166 -10.79 -1.05 24.61
C ALA A 166 -11.50 -0.57 25.87
N PHE A 167 -11.31 0.69 26.28
CA PHE A 167 -11.99 1.24 27.45
C PHE A 167 -13.49 1.50 27.19
N ALA A 168 -13.85 1.86 25.95
CA ALA A 168 -15.23 2.10 25.57
C ALA A 168 -16.06 0.80 25.54
N SER A 169 -15.45 -0.37 25.31
CA SER A 169 -16.14 -1.67 25.33
C SER A 169 -16.80 -1.96 26.67
N LEU A 170 -16.18 -1.51 27.77
CA LEU A 170 -16.70 -1.65 29.13
C LEU A 170 -18.05 -0.98 29.35
N LYS A 171 -18.53 -0.13 28.42
CA LYS A 171 -19.87 0.47 28.49
C LYS A 171 -20.97 -0.43 27.92
N GLY A 172 -20.63 -1.55 27.27
CA GLY A 172 -21.58 -2.45 26.63
C GLY A 172 -22.33 -1.86 25.43
N LYS A 173 -21.78 -0.81 24.80
CA LYS A 173 -22.40 -0.11 23.66
C LYS A 173 -21.58 -0.27 22.40
N VAL A 174 -22.25 -0.54 21.27
CA VAL A 174 -21.58 -0.86 20.00
C VAL A 174 -21.14 0.37 19.20
N TYR A 175 -21.86 1.49 19.27
CA TYR A 175 -21.51 2.68 18.48
C TYR A 175 -20.11 3.26 18.81
N PRO A 176 -19.69 3.39 20.08
CA PRO A 176 -18.32 3.82 20.40
C PRO A 176 -17.24 2.90 19.82
N LEU A 177 -17.48 1.58 19.82
CA LEU A 177 -16.55 0.57 19.29
C LEU A 177 -16.37 0.68 17.78
N HIS A 178 -17.39 1.14 17.07
CA HIS A 178 -17.28 1.45 15.65
C HIS A 178 -16.71 2.85 15.38
N SER A 179 -17.20 3.86 16.09
CA SER A 179 -16.90 5.26 15.78
C SER A 179 -15.46 5.66 16.12
N ILE A 180 -14.85 5.11 17.18
CA ILE A 180 -13.47 5.46 17.56
C ILE A 180 -12.45 4.95 16.51
N PRO A 181 -12.46 3.66 16.11
CA PRO A 181 -11.59 3.18 15.03
C PRO A 181 -11.84 3.89 13.70
N LEU A 182 -13.10 4.10 13.32
CA LEU A 182 -13.41 4.81 12.07
C LEU A 182 -12.92 6.26 12.08
N ARG A 183 -13.03 6.96 13.22
CA ARG A 183 -12.48 8.32 13.38
C ARG A 183 -10.97 8.33 13.22
N ALA A 184 -10.28 7.36 13.81
CA ALA A 184 -8.83 7.23 13.66
C ALA A 184 -8.46 7.00 12.18
N GLY A 185 -9.12 6.04 11.52
CA GLY A 185 -8.88 5.74 10.11
C GLY A 185 -9.16 6.95 9.20
N MET A 186 -10.27 7.65 9.39
CA MET A 186 -10.58 8.86 8.61
C MET A 186 -9.58 9.98 8.83
N SER A 187 -9.07 10.14 10.05
CA SER A 187 -8.02 11.11 10.33
C SER A 187 -6.72 10.76 9.59
N ILE A 188 -6.33 9.49 9.55
CA ILE A 188 -5.19 9.01 8.75
C ILE A 188 -5.41 9.28 7.27
N GLY A 189 -6.53 8.82 6.72
CA GLY A 189 -6.84 8.96 5.29
C GLY A 189 -6.90 10.42 4.84
N MET A 190 -7.54 11.30 5.61
CA MET A 190 -7.61 12.72 5.29
C MET A 190 -6.24 13.40 5.37
N ALA A 191 -5.44 13.10 6.40
CA ALA A 191 -4.09 13.66 6.53
C ALA A 191 -3.16 13.18 5.42
N LEU A 192 -3.16 11.87 5.12
CA LEU A 192 -2.33 11.24 4.09
C LEU A 192 -2.56 11.91 2.73
N ILE A 193 -3.81 11.93 2.26
CA ILE A 193 -4.16 12.47 0.94
C ILE A 193 -3.94 13.96 0.87
N SER A 194 -4.21 14.67 1.95
CA SER A 194 -3.96 16.11 2.01
C SER A 194 -2.49 16.45 1.95
N VAL A 195 -1.61 15.69 2.61
CA VAL A 195 -0.15 15.91 2.58
C VAL A 195 0.42 15.58 1.20
N GLU A 196 0.01 14.46 0.61
CA GLU A 196 0.43 14.10 -0.76
C GLU A 196 0.01 15.17 -1.77
N LEU A 197 -1.27 15.53 -1.78
CA LEU A 197 -1.82 16.50 -2.73
C LEU A 197 -1.23 17.90 -2.51
N LEU A 198 -0.99 18.29 -1.25
CA LEU A 198 -0.30 19.54 -0.92
C LEU A 198 1.11 19.57 -1.51
N MET A 199 1.88 18.48 -1.39
CA MET A 199 3.22 18.40 -1.96
C MET A 199 3.19 18.47 -3.49
N MET A 200 2.28 17.73 -4.13
CA MET A 200 2.12 17.75 -5.59
C MET A 200 1.67 19.13 -6.11
N LEU A 201 0.73 19.79 -5.44
CA LEU A 201 0.30 21.15 -5.78
C LEU A 201 1.44 22.17 -5.55
N CYS A 202 2.23 22.01 -4.49
CA CYS A 202 3.38 22.88 -4.27
C CYS A 202 4.43 22.76 -5.38
N ILE A 203 4.68 21.55 -5.86
CA ILE A 203 5.54 21.32 -7.05
C ILE A 203 4.93 22.01 -8.26
N LEU A 204 3.63 21.80 -8.51
CA LEU A 204 2.94 22.33 -9.67
C LEU A 204 2.85 23.87 -9.71
N LEU A 205 2.67 24.52 -8.56
CA LEU A 205 2.34 25.95 -8.48
C LEU A 205 3.52 26.87 -8.16
N PHE A 206 4.53 26.38 -7.45
CA PHE A 206 5.64 27.20 -6.94
C PHE A 206 7.01 26.83 -7.50
N VAL A 207 7.19 25.60 -8.00
CA VAL A 207 8.46 25.22 -8.64
C VAL A 207 8.49 25.77 -10.06
N PRO A 208 9.62 26.35 -10.52
CA PRO A 208 9.77 26.76 -11.90
C PRO A 208 9.47 25.63 -12.88
N ARG A 209 8.82 25.95 -14.00
CA ARG A 209 8.25 24.97 -14.95
C ARG A 209 9.27 24.00 -15.54
N ASP A 210 10.52 24.43 -15.64
CA ASP A 210 11.68 23.67 -16.14
C ASP A 210 12.30 22.74 -15.08
N TYR A 211 11.98 22.93 -13.79
CA TYR A 211 12.42 22.06 -12.68
C TYR A 211 11.31 21.14 -12.18
N ALA A 212 10.05 21.36 -12.56
CA ALA A 212 8.93 20.57 -12.08
C ALA A 212 9.00 19.08 -12.47
N GLY A 213 9.40 18.75 -13.71
CA GLY A 213 9.63 17.36 -14.14
C GLY A 213 10.65 16.64 -13.25
N PRO A 214 11.88 17.17 -13.06
CA PRO A 214 12.85 16.66 -12.11
C PRO A 214 12.31 16.48 -10.68
N CYS A 215 11.51 17.43 -10.19
CA CYS A 215 10.90 17.34 -8.86
C CYS A 215 9.90 16.18 -8.75
N PHE A 216 9.00 16.02 -9.73
CA PHE A 216 8.03 14.92 -9.74
C PHE A 216 8.73 13.55 -9.77
N ILE A 217 9.81 13.42 -10.54
CA ILE A 217 10.58 12.18 -10.58
C ILE A 217 11.29 11.89 -9.27
N GLY A 218 11.99 12.88 -8.72
CA GLY A 218 12.61 12.76 -7.41
C GLY A 218 11.57 12.30 -6.38
N PHE A 219 10.45 13.01 -6.32
CA PHE A 219 9.34 12.74 -5.42
C PHE A 219 8.80 11.31 -5.57
N ALA A 220 8.40 10.90 -6.79
CA ALA A 220 7.86 9.58 -7.10
C ALA A 220 8.82 8.44 -6.74
N VAL A 221 10.12 8.58 -7.06
CA VAL A 221 11.13 7.57 -6.69
C VAL A 221 11.30 7.49 -5.17
N GLY A 222 11.26 8.63 -4.48
CA GLY A 222 11.35 8.71 -3.03
C GLY A 222 10.20 8.02 -2.31
N GLU A 223 8.96 8.37 -2.67
CA GLU A 223 7.76 7.76 -2.09
C GLU A 223 7.67 6.25 -2.38
N SER A 224 7.99 5.79 -3.59
CA SER A 224 8.05 4.35 -3.92
C SER A 224 9.11 3.60 -3.13
N LEU A 225 10.29 4.20 -2.89
CA LEU A 225 11.28 3.58 -2.02
C LEU A 225 10.77 3.48 -0.58
N GLY A 226 10.18 4.56 -0.05
CA GLY A 226 9.63 4.60 1.29
C GLY A 226 8.52 3.57 1.48
N ALA A 227 7.54 3.54 0.56
CA ALA A 227 6.42 2.62 0.57
C ALA A 227 6.86 1.16 0.44
N ALA A 228 7.75 0.84 -0.51
CA ALA A 228 8.26 -0.53 -0.67
C ALA A 228 8.95 -1.03 0.60
N ALA A 229 9.83 -0.21 1.19
CA ALA A 229 10.52 -0.55 2.42
C ALA A 229 9.59 -0.72 3.61
N LEU A 230 8.69 0.24 3.85
CA LEU A 230 7.75 0.20 4.98
C LEU A 230 6.75 -0.94 4.84
N ARG A 231 6.24 -1.22 3.63
CA ARG A 231 5.26 -2.29 3.37
C ARG A 231 5.87 -3.67 3.48
N ILE A 232 7.01 -3.92 2.82
CA ILE A 232 7.66 -5.24 2.84
C ILE A 232 8.24 -5.55 4.22
N ALA A 233 9.04 -4.63 4.78
CA ALA A 233 9.65 -4.87 6.08
C ALA A 233 8.61 -4.89 7.20
N GLY A 234 7.58 -4.02 7.13
CA GLY A 234 6.46 -4.02 8.06
C GLY A 234 5.66 -5.32 8.00
N GLY A 235 5.32 -5.78 6.79
CA GLY A 235 4.62 -7.05 6.56
C GLY A 235 5.39 -8.26 7.10
N ILE A 236 6.71 -8.33 6.84
CA ILE A 236 7.55 -9.42 7.37
C ILE A 236 7.62 -9.32 8.89
N PHE A 237 7.81 -8.12 9.46
CA PHE A 237 7.87 -7.92 10.90
C PHE A 237 6.60 -8.39 11.59
N THR A 238 5.43 -7.92 11.13
CA THR A 238 4.15 -8.21 11.78
C THR A 238 3.88 -9.70 11.77
N LYS A 239 4.01 -10.38 10.62
CA LYS A 239 3.69 -11.80 10.55
C LYS A 239 4.71 -12.72 11.23
N ILE A 240 5.94 -12.26 11.47
CA ILE A 240 6.87 -12.97 12.38
C ILE A 240 6.34 -12.92 13.82
N ALA A 241 5.86 -11.76 14.26
CA ALA A 241 5.37 -11.54 15.61
C ALA A 241 4.04 -12.27 15.87
N ASP A 242 3.12 -12.15 14.92
CA ASP A 242 1.79 -12.78 14.90
C ASP A 242 1.91 -14.31 15.01
N ILE A 243 2.50 -14.97 14.01
CA ILE A 243 2.72 -16.44 14.03
C ILE A 243 3.52 -16.87 15.27
N GLY A 244 4.51 -16.06 15.68
CA GLY A 244 5.29 -16.29 16.88
C GLY A 244 4.44 -16.36 18.15
N SER A 245 3.47 -15.47 18.26
CA SER A 245 2.56 -15.33 19.40
C SER A 245 1.42 -16.34 19.32
N ASP A 246 0.80 -16.49 18.15
CA ASP A 246 -0.38 -17.31 17.91
C ASP A 246 -0.14 -18.80 18.04
N LEU A 247 1.04 -19.28 17.64
CA LEU A 247 1.39 -20.68 17.84
C LEU A 247 1.46 -21.06 19.33
N MET A 248 1.58 -20.09 20.25
CA MET A 248 1.55 -20.36 21.68
C MET A 248 0.15 -20.79 22.16
N LYS A 249 -0.92 -20.37 21.47
CA LYS A 249 -2.29 -20.83 21.71
C LYS A 249 -2.38 -22.35 21.64
N ILE A 250 -1.72 -22.96 20.65
CA ILE A 250 -1.72 -24.41 20.44
C ILE A 250 -0.70 -25.10 21.37
N VAL A 251 0.51 -24.54 21.49
CA VAL A 251 1.60 -25.19 22.25
C VAL A 251 1.30 -25.23 23.75
N PHE A 252 0.75 -24.15 24.29
CA PHE A 252 0.55 -23.98 25.74
C PHE A 252 -0.92 -23.92 26.16
N ASN A 253 -1.87 -24.00 25.21
CA ASN A 253 -3.30 -23.93 25.47
C ASN A 253 -3.71 -22.66 26.27
N ILE A 254 -3.12 -21.52 25.90
CA ILE A 254 -3.40 -20.20 26.49
C ILE A 254 -4.40 -19.41 25.63
N LYS A 255 -4.95 -18.35 26.21
CA LYS A 255 -5.82 -17.41 25.48
C LYS A 255 -5.03 -16.67 24.40
N GLU A 256 -5.76 -16.18 23.39
CA GLU A 256 -5.26 -15.13 22.50
C GLU A 256 -4.89 -13.88 23.30
N ASP A 257 -3.76 -13.27 22.95
CA ASP A 257 -3.19 -12.08 23.62
C ASP A 257 -2.93 -12.20 25.12
N ASP A 258 -2.66 -13.43 25.61
CA ASP A 258 -2.34 -13.68 27.00
C ASP A 258 -1.18 -12.79 27.48
N ALA A 259 -1.39 -12.04 28.56
CA ALA A 259 -0.42 -11.07 29.05
C ALA A 259 0.94 -11.68 29.46
N ARG A 260 1.01 -13.00 29.67
CA ARG A 260 2.25 -13.73 29.98
C ARG A 260 3.07 -14.07 28.74
N ASN A 261 2.49 -13.96 27.54
CA ASN A 261 3.19 -14.21 26.29
C ASN A 261 4.01 -12.96 25.88
N PRO A 262 5.36 -13.02 25.87
CA PRO A 262 6.19 -11.88 25.51
C PRO A 262 6.02 -11.43 24.05
N GLY A 263 5.46 -12.27 23.18
CA GLY A 263 5.24 -11.97 21.77
C GLY A 263 4.12 -10.97 21.49
N VAL A 264 3.12 -10.85 22.37
CA VAL A 264 1.89 -10.07 22.10
C VAL A 264 2.18 -8.58 21.90
N ILE A 265 3.13 -8.01 22.66
CA ILE A 265 3.54 -6.60 22.42
C ILE A 265 4.21 -6.44 21.05
N ALA A 266 4.98 -7.42 20.60
CA ALA A 266 5.59 -7.40 19.27
C ALA A 266 4.54 -7.54 18.18
N ASP A 267 3.49 -8.32 18.43
CA ASP A 267 2.34 -8.51 17.56
C ASP A 267 1.57 -7.19 17.38
N CYS A 268 1.17 -6.56 18.49
CA CYS A 268 0.54 -5.23 18.44
C CYS A 268 1.43 -4.17 17.77
N THR A 269 2.75 -4.24 18.01
CA THR A 269 3.71 -3.38 17.31
C THR A 269 3.68 -3.64 15.80
N GLY A 270 3.53 -4.91 15.42
CA GLY A 270 3.38 -5.40 14.07
C GLY A 270 2.13 -4.86 13.39
N ASP A 271 0.97 -4.87 14.02
CA ASP A 271 -0.27 -4.35 13.41
C ASP A 271 -0.14 -2.87 13.10
N ASN A 272 0.52 -2.11 13.97
CA ASN A 272 0.81 -0.70 13.70
C ASN A 272 1.87 -0.55 12.60
N ALA A 273 2.94 -1.34 12.62
CA ALA A 273 4.08 -1.24 11.71
C ALA A 273 3.82 -1.76 10.28
N GLY A 274 3.03 -2.82 10.15
CA GLY A 274 2.73 -3.51 8.90
C GLY A 274 1.33 -3.19 8.41
N ASP A 275 0.32 -3.39 9.25
CA ASP A 275 -1.08 -3.33 8.83
C ASP A 275 -1.65 -1.90 8.86
N SER A 276 -1.04 -0.97 9.59
CA SER A 276 -1.40 0.46 9.56
C SER A 276 -0.40 1.33 8.78
N VAL A 277 0.89 1.25 9.08
CA VAL A 277 1.90 2.04 8.37
C VAL A 277 2.06 1.59 6.93
N GLY A 278 1.99 0.29 6.67
CA GLY A 278 2.09 -0.27 5.34
C GLY A 278 1.08 0.34 4.36
N PRO A 279 -0.24 0.21 4.59
CA PRO A 279 -1.21 0.77 3.66
C PRO A 279 -1.20 2.29 3.62
N THR A 280 -0.81 2.94 4.71
CA THR A 280 -0.63 4.41 4.74
C THR A 280 0.48 4.85 3.79
N ALA A 281 1.64 4.22 3.85
CA ALA A 281 2.76 4.55 2.95
C ALA A 281 2.47 4.13 1.49
N ASP A 282 1.87 2.96 1.31
CA ASP A 282 1.44 2.45 0.00
C ASP A 282 0.35 3.35 -0.62
N GLY A 283 -0.62 3.80 0.18
CA GLY A 283 -1.65 4.74 -0.25
C GLY A 283 -1.06 6.09 -0.67
N PHE A 284 -0.12 6.64 0.11
CA PHE A 284 0.57 7.89 -0.22
C PHE A 284 1.24 7.79 -1.59
N GLU A 285 2.04 6.73 -1.78
CA GLU A 285 2.73 6.46 -3.03
C GLU A 285 1.77 6.20 -4.20
N THR A 286 0.69 5.46 -3.98
CA THR A 286 -0.32 5.18 -5.00
C THR A 286 -0.88 6.47 -5.57
N TYR A 287 -1.17 7.44 -4.71
CA TYR A 287 -1.68 8.74 -5.09
C TYR A 287 -0.66 9.57 -5.86
N GLY A 288 0.58 9.67 -5.36
CA GLY A 288 1.66 10.40 -6.01
C GLY A 288 1.98 9.84 -7.38
N VAL A 289 2.33 8.55 -7.46
CA VAL A 289 2.75 7.88 -8.69
C VAL A 289 1.66 7.87 -9.75
N THR A 290 0.40 7.62 -9.39
CA THR A 290 -0.71 7.69 -10.36
C THR A 290 -0.88 9.12 -10.89
N GLY A 291 -0.61 10.13 -10.06
CA GLY A 291 -0.65 11.54 -10.45
C GLY A 291 0.47 11.88 -11.41
N VAL A 292 1.70 11.51 -11.07
CA VAL A 292 2.88 11.70 -11.93
C VAL A 292 2.69 10.98 -13.27
N ALA A 293 2.18 9.75 -13.27
CA ALA A 293 1.89 9.00 -14.49
C ALA A 293 0.94 9.74 -15.44
N LEU A 294 -0.15 10.31 -14.92
CA LEU A 294 -1.11 11.08 -15.70
C LEU A 294 -0.54 12.42 -16.18
N ILE A 295 0.25 13.10 -15.34
CA ILE A 295 0.94 14.34 -15.72
C ILE A 295 1.89 14.04 -16.89
N SER A 296 2.76 13.04 -16.76
CA SER A 296 3.67 12.59 -17.81
C SER A 296 2.91 12.24 -19.09
N PHE A 297 1.82 11.47 -18.98
CA PHE A 297 1.01 11.11 -20.14
C PHE A 297 0.45 12.35 -20.82
N ILE A 298 -0.15 13.28 -20.08
CA ILE A 298 -0.73 14.51 -20.65
C ILE A 298 0.34 15.30 -21.40
N LEU A 299 1.52 15.47 -20.81
CA LEU A 299 2.59 16.26 -21.42
C LEU A 299 3.20 15.59 -22.66
N LEU A 300 3.25 14.26 -22.71
CA LEU A 300 3.82 13.51 -23.83
C LEU A 300 2.83 13.24 -24.97
N ALA A 301 1.55 13.02 -24.64
CA ALA A 301 0.56 12.53 -25.60
C ALA A 301 -0.45 13.58 -26.08
N VAL A 302 -0.56 14.74 -25.41
CA VAL A 302 -1.46 15.83 -25.80
C VAL A 302 -0.65 16.94 -26.48
N PRO A 303 -0.83 17.21 -27.78
CA PRO A 303 0.00 18.20 -28.48
C PRO A 303 -0.28 19.66 -28.09
N SER A 304 -1.53 19.98 -27.75
CA SER A 304 -1.96 21.36 -27.46
C SER A 304 -1.69 21.73 -26.01
N ALA A 305 -0.84 22.74 -25.77
CA ALA A 305 -0.54 23.26 -24.43
C ALA A 305 -1.81 23.73 -23.69
N LEU A 306 -2.77 24.32 -24.40
CA LEU A 306 -4.04 24.75 -23.79
C LEU A 306 -4.84 23.54 -23.25
N ILE A 307 -4.92 22.46 -24.02
CA ILE A 307 -5.61 21.23 -23.60
C ILE A 307 -4.85 20.56 -22.45
N GLN A 308 -3.51 20.57 -22.49
CA GLN A 308 -2.69 20.08 -21.38
C GLN A 308 -3.05 20.80 -20.07
N VAL A 309 -3.10 22.13 -20.07
CA VAL A 309 -3.49 22.92 -18.89
C VAL A 309 -4.92 22.57 -18.44
N GLN A 310 -5.87 22.48 -19.38
CA GLN A 310 -7.25 22.09 -19.08
C GLN A 310 -7.35 20.73 -18.38
N LEU A 311 -6.62 19.73 -18.87
CA LEU A 311 -6.62 18.40 -18.27
C LEU A 311 -5.87 18.37 -16.93
N LEU A 312 -4.73 19.06 -16.80
CA LEU A 312 -3.95 19.13 -15.57
C LEU A 312 -4.76 19.80 -14.44
N VAL A 313 -5.32 20.98 -14.70
CA VAL A 313 -6.15 21.68 -13.71
C VAL A 313 -7.37 20.82 -13.33
N TRP A 314 -8.00 20.17 -14.31
CA TRP A 314 -9.15 19.29 -14.07
C TRP A 314 -8.81 18.10 -13.16
N ILE A 315 -7.74 17.34 -13.42
CA ILE A 315 -7.41 16.18 -12.56
C ILE A 315 -7.02 16.60 -11.14
N PHE A 316 -6.37 17.75 -10.96
CA PHE A 316 -6.02 18.25 -9.62
C PHE A 316 -7.26 18.76 -8.87
N VAL A 317 -8.16 19.50 -9.53
CA VAL A 317 -9.42 19.91 -8.91
C VAL A 317 -10.28 18.69 -8.56
N MET A 318 -10.29 17.64 -9.40
CA MET A 318 -10.95 16.38 -9.07
C MET A 318 -10.44 15.77 -7.77
N ARG A 319 -9.11 15.69 -7.58
CA ARG A 319 -8.51 15.20 -6.32
C ARG A 319 -8.91 16.04 -5.11
N VAL A 320 -8.92 17.37 -5.25
CA VAL A 320 -9.39 18.29 -4.21
C VAL A 320 -10.83 18.00 -3.83
N MET A 321 -11.71 17.81 -4.82
CA MET A 321 -13.12 17.53 -4.60
C MET A 321 -13.36 16.16 -3.96
N MET A 322 -12.49 15.17 -4.19
CA MET A 322 -12.57 13.84 -3.55
C MET A 322 -12.29 13.91 -2.04
N ILE A 323 -11.46 14.84 -1.57
CA ILE A 323 -11.26 15.11 -0.12
C ILE A 323 -12.58 15.62 0.49
N ILE A 324 -13.23 16.56 -0.19
CA ILE A 324 -14.52 17.12 0.26
C ILE A 324 -15.61 16.04 0.24
N ALA A 325 -15.67 15.23 -0.82
CA ALA A 325 -16.60 14.11 -0.95
C ALA A 325 -16.45 13.12 0.21
N SER A 326 -15.21 12.74 0.52
CA SER A 326 -14.88 11.79 1.59
C SER A 326 -15.24 12.35 2.97
N GLY A 327 -14.87 13.61 3.25
CA GLY A 327 -15.21 14.27 4.51
C GLY A 327 -16.72 14.43 4.71
N GLY A 328 -17.44 14.88 3.68
CA GLY A 328 -18.90 15.05 3.71
C GLY A 328 -19.63 13.73 3.91
N SER A 329 -19.26 12.70 3.15
CA SER A 329 -19.84 11.35 3.26
C SER A 329 -19.58 10.72 4.63
N TYR A 330 -18.37 10.90 5.19
CA TYR A 330 -18.06 10.45 6.54
C TYR A 330 -18.94 11.12 7.60
N LEU A 331 -19.07 12.46 7.57
CA LEU A 331 -19.90 13.18 8.53
C LEU A 331 -21.37 12.77 8.45
N LEU A 332 -21.89 12.59 7.24
CA LEU A 332 -23.25 12.11 7.02
C LEU A 332 -23.44 10.67 7.52
N ASN A 333 -22.49 9.77 7.24
CA ASN A 333 -22.54 8.38 7.69
C ASN A 333 -22.45 8.27 9.23
N ASP A 334 -21.56 9.03 9.88
CA ASP A 334 -21.44 9.05 11.35
C ASP A 334 -22.74 9.57 11.98
N ALA A 335 -23.35 10.62 11.40
CA ALA A 335 -24.62 11.16 11.88
C ALA A 335 -25.76 10.14 11.80
N ILE A 336 -25.90 9.44 10.66
CA ILE A 336 -26.93 8.40 10.46
C ILE A 336 -26.67 7.21 11.40
N THR A 337 -25.42 6.76 11.52
CA THR A 337 -25.05 5.61 12.34
C THR A 337 -25.24 5.91 13.82
N ARG A 338 -24.88 7.12 14.27
CA ARG A 338 -25.15 7.59 15.63
C ARG A 338 -26.66 7.65 15.92
N ALA A 339 -27.46 8.16 14.99
CA ALA A 339 -28.91 8.25 15.16
C ALA A 339 -29.56 6.87 15.28
N ARG A 340 -29.07 5.86 14.56
CA ARG A 340 -29.60 4.49 14.59
C ARG A 340 -29.08 3.64 15.75
N HIS A 341 -27.79 3.74 16.07
CA HIS A 341 -27.10 2.78 16.96
C HIS A 341 -26.48 3.41 18.21
N GLY A 342 -26.67 4.71 18.47
CA GLY A 342 -26.02 5.43 19.57
C GLY A 342 -26.23 4.82 20.96
N ALA A 343 -27.37 4.16 21.19
CA ALA A 343 -27.68 3.45 22.43
C ALA A 343 -27.85 1.93 22.24
N ALA A 344 -27.56 1.39 21.05
CA ALA A 344 -27.73 -0.02 20.77
C ALA A 344 -26.65 -0.89 21.44
N THR A 345 -27.04 -2.11 21.81
CA THR A 345 -26.16 -3.14 22.37
C THR A 345 -25.73 -4.19 21.33
N LYS A 346 -26.33 -4.17 20.13
CA LYS A 346 -25.96 -5.01 18.99
C LYS A 346 -26.02 -4.22 17.69
N MET A 347 -25.06 -4.44 16.81
CA MET A 347 -24.99 -3.86 15.47
C MET A 347 -24.06 -4.72 14.62
N ASN A 348 -24.41 -4.94 13.35
CA ASN A 348 -23.45 -5.48 12.40
C ASN A 348 -22.40 -4.41 12.09
N PHE A 349 -21.17 -4.59 12.56
CA PHE A 349 -20.05 -3.66 12.36
C PHE A 349 -19.66 -3.46 10.88
N GLU A 350 -19.92 -4.44 10.01
CA GLU A 350 -19.64 -4.33 8.57
C GLU A 350 -20.61 -3.38 7.84
N HIS A 351 -21.82 -3.19 8.37
CA HIS A 351 -22.87 -2.45 7.67
C HIS A 351 -22.56 -0.95 7.55
N PRO A 352 -22.23 -0.20 8.63
CA PRO A 352 -21.87 1.22 8.52
C PRO A 352 -20.64 1.48 7.65
N LEU A 353 -19.66 0.56 7.65
CA LEU A 353 -18.48 0.63 6.80
C LEU A 353 -18.85 0.45 5.33
N THR A 354 -19.72 -0.52 5.02
CA THR A 354 -20.27 -0.73 3.67
C THR A 354 -21.02 0.50 3.17
N VAL A 355 -21.89 1.08 4.01
CA VAL A 355 -22.65 2.28 3.68
C VAL A 355 -21.72 3.46 3.40
N LEU A 356 -20.64 3.63 4.17
CA LEU A 356 -19.67 4.69 3.94
C LEU A 356 -19.00 4.57 2.56
N VAL A 357 -18.58 3.36 2.17
CA VAL A 357 -17.96 3.10 0.85
C VAL A 357 -18.94 3.44 -0.28
N TRP A 358 -20.18 2.95 -0.22
CA TRP A 358 -21.19 3.23 -1.25
C TRP A 358 -21.61 4.70 -1.29
N LEU A 359 -21.84 5.32 -0.13
CA LEU A 359 -22.21 6.73 -0.04
C LEU A 359 -21.12 7.60 -0.66
N THR A 360 -19.85 7.35 -0.31
CA THR A 360 -18.72 8.11 -0.85
C THR A 360 -18.56 7.88 -2.34
N SER A 361 -18.83 6.67 -2.84
CA SER A 361 -18.81 6.37 -4.28
C SER A 361 -19.85 7.20 -5.02
N VAL A 362 -21.10 7.19 -4.56
CA VAL A 362 -22.21 7.92 -5.18
C VAL A 362 -21.96 9.43 -5.17
N VAL A 363 -21.51 9.97 -4.04
CA VAL A 363 -21.17 11.40 -3.93
C VAL A 363 -20.01 11.76 -4.86
N SER A 364 -18.97 10.94 -4.90
CA SER A 364 -17.80 11.17 -5.77
C SER A 364 -18.17 11.09 -7.25
N LEU A 365 -19.04 10.18 -7.64
CA LEU A 365 -19.58 10.08 -9.00
C LEU A 365 -20.35 11.35 -9.39
N ALA A 366 -21.28 11.79 -8.54
CA ALA A 366 -22.04 13.01 -8.79
C ALA A 366 -21.13 14.24 -8.95
N LEU A 367 -20.14 14.37 -8.06
CA LEU A 367 -19.15 15.45 -8.13
C LEU A 367 -18.25 15.33 -9.37
N THR A 368 -17.88 14.12 -9.79
CA THR A 368 -17.07 13.90 -11.00
C THR A 368 -17.80 14.43 -12.25
N TYR A 369 -19.09 14.15 -12.41
CA TYR A 369 -19.83 14.71 -13.56
C TYR A 369 -20.01 16.22 -13.43
N ALA A 370 -20.35 16.72 -12.24
CA ALA A 370 -20.57 18.15 -12.02
C ALA A 370 -19.30 18.98 -12.28
N VAL A 371 -18.17 18.58 -11.69
CA VAL A 371 -16.88 19.28 -11.83
C VAL A 371 -16.35 19.19 -13.25
N SER A 372 -16.47 18.05 -13.92
CA SER A 372 -16.08 17.92 -15.33
C SER A 372 -16.90 18.83 -16.23
N PHE A 373 -18.22 18.90 -16.02
CA PHE A 373 -19.08 19.81 -16.77
C PHE A 373 -18.67 21.28 -16.57
N LEU A 374 -18.37 21.67 -15.33
CA LEU A 374 -17.98 23.05 -14.98
C LEU A 374 -16.60 23.45 -15.52
N LEU A 375 -15.62 22.53 -15.55
CA LEU A 375 -14.23 22.86 -15.92
C LEU A 375 -13.89 22.55 -17.37
N ILE A 376 -14.38 21.43 -17.90
CA ILE A 376 -14.01 20.92 -19.24
C ILE A 376 -15.23 20.68 -20.13
N GLY A 377 -16.38 21.31 -19.82
CA GLY A 377 -17.66 21.14 -20.52
C GLY A 377 -17.61 21.38 -22.03
N ASN A 378 -16.64 22.15 -22.52
CA ASN A 378 -16.37 22.35 -23.94
C ASN A 378 -14.87 22.22 -24.25
N LEU A 379 -14.32 21.01 -24.04
CA LEU A 379 -12.92 20.71 -24.31
C LEU A 379 -12.68 20.58 -25.82
N ASN A 380 -11.70 21.29 -26.38
CA ASN A 380 -11.38 21.24 -27.82
C ASN A 380 -12.59 21.52 -28.75
N ASN A 381 -13.49 22.42 -28.35
CA ASN A 381 -14.75 22.70 -29.06
C ASN A 381 -15.68 21.49 -29.22
N ASP A 382 -15.48 20.43 -28.43
CA ASP A 382 -16.35 19.26 -28.37
C ASP A 382 -17.09 19.23 -27.01
N PRO A 383 -18.41 19.49 -26.99
CA PRO A 383 -19.21 19.50 -25.76
C PRO A 383 -19.49 18.09 -25.22
N SER A 384 -18.98 17.04 -25.85
CA SER A 384 -19.18 15.64 -25.44
C SER A 384 -18.00 15.03 -24.67
N LEU A 385 -16.81 15.64 -24.73
CA LEU A 385 -15.60 15.04 -24.12
C LEU A 385 -15.67 15.00 -22.58
N TRP A 386 -16.30 15.99 -21.94
CA TRP A 386 -16.37 16.07 -20.48
C TRP A 386 -17.07 14.85 -19.85
N TRP A 387 -18.20 14.41 -20.43
CA TRP A 387 -18.95 13.28 -19.88
C TRP A 387 -18.27 11.95 -20.23
N LYS A 388 -17.56 11.86 -21.36
CA LYS A 388 -16.75 10.68 -21.72
C LYS A 388 -15.60 10.49 -20.72
N LEU A 389 -14.85 11.55 -20.43
CA LEU A 389 -13.80 11.55 -19.43
C LEU A 389 -14.34 11.27 -18.01
N SER A 390 -15.52 11.82 -17.68
CA SER A 390 -16.22 11.53 -16.42
C SER A 390 -16.64 10.07 -16.30
N THR A 391 -17.15 9.47 -17.37
CA THR A 391 -17.53 8.05 -17.42
C THR A 391 -16.32 7.14 -17.24
N ILE A 392 -15.17 7.51 -17.80
CA ILE A 392 -13.91 6.76 -17.62
C ILE A 392 -13.46 6.80 -16.15
N ILE A 393 -13.42 7.98 -15.51
CA ILE A 393 -13.12 8.08 -14.07
C ILE A 393 -14.14 7.28 -13.25
N THR A 394 -15.41 7.36 -13.63
CA THR A 394 -16.52 6.62 -12.98
C THR A 394 -16.29 5.12 -12.99
N CYS A 395 -15.73 4.53 -14.05
CA CYS A 395 -15.37 3.12 -14.06
C CYS A 395 -14.38 2.77 -12.93
N GLY A 396 -13.43 3.67 -12.64
CA GLY A 396 -12.51 3.52 -11.52
C GLY A 396 -13.18 3.73 -10.16
N THR A 397 -13.96 4.81 -10.00
CA THR A 397 -14.66 5.09 -8.73
C THR A 397 -15.62 3.97 -8.36
N LEU A 398 -16.33 3.43 -9.35
CA LEU A 398 -17.24 2.29 -9.16
C LEU A 398 -16.48 1.01 -8.79
N ALA A 399 -15.25 0.81 -9.30
CA ALA A 399 -14.41 -0.29 -8.88
C ALA A 399 -14.15 -0.26 -7.37
N GLY A 400 -13.93 0.93 -6.81
CA GLY A 400 -13.77 1.16 -5.37
C GLY A 400 -15.00 0.77 -4.53
N ALA A 401 -16.19 0.63 -5.13
CA ALA A 401 -17.41 0.17 -4.45
C ALA A 401 -17.68 -1.32 -4.70
N VAL A 402 -17.53 -1.76 -5.95
CA VAL A 402 -17.89 -3.10 -6.40
C VAL A 402 -16.86 -4.13 -5.92
N ILE A 403 -15.56 -3.81 -5.99
CA ILE A 403 -14.50 -4.73 -5.59
C ILE A 403 -14.64 -5.10 -4.11
N PRO A 404 -14.83 -4.16 -3.16
CA PRO A 404 -15.10 -4.52 -1.78
C PRO A 404 -16.26 -5.50 -1.59
N GLU A 405 -17.40 -5.28 -2.26
CA GLU A 405 -18.55 -6.21 -2.17
C GLU A 405 -18.20 -7.62 -2.67
N LEU A 406 -17.45 -7.71 -3.77
CA LEU A 406 -16.99 -8.99 -4.29
C LEU A 406 -16.03 -9.67 -3.32
N VAL A 407 -15.11 -8.94 -2.70
CA VAL A 407 -14.20 -9.49 -1.67
C VAL A 407 -14.98 -10.04 -0.49
N LYS A 408 -15.97 -9.29 0.04
CA LYS A 408 -16.81 -9.75 1.16
C LYS A 408 -17.51 -11.08 0.84
N ALA A 409 -17.91 -11.30 -0.42
CA ALA A 409 -18.51 -12.55 -0.83
C ALA A 409 -17.60 -13.77 -0.62
N PHE A 410 -16.28 -13.59 -0.51
CA PHE A 410 -15.30 -14.64 -0.23
C PHE A 410 -14.71 -14.58 1.19
N THR A 411 -14.68 -13.41 1.81
CA THR A 411 -13.91 -13.20 3.05
C THR A 411 -14.76 -12.89 4.29
N SER A 412 -15.97 -12.35 4.17
CA SER A 412 -16.79 -11.99 5.34
C SER A 412 -17.16 -13.23 6.17
N THR A 413 -17.33 -13.08 7.49
CA THR A 413 -17.88 -14.14 8.37
C THR A 413 -19.27 -14.61 7.92
N ASN A 414 -20.01 -13.77 7.19
CA ASN A 414 -21.31 -14.12 6.61
C ASN A 414 -21.23 -14.88 5.28
N SER A 415 -20.04 -14.93 4.66
CA SER A 415 -19.80 -15.57 3.36
C SER A 415 -20.10 -17.06 3.37
N ARG A 416 -20.61 -17.56 2.24
CA ARG A 416 -20.74 -19.00 1.99
C ARG A 416 -19.38 -19.69 1.90
N HIS A 417 -18.36 -19.02 1.34
CA HIS A 417 -17.02 -19.58 1.23
C HIS A 417 -16.37 -19.76 2.60
N VAL A 418 -16.42 -18.75 3.47
CA VAL A 418 -15.85 -18.86 4.83
C VAL A 418 -16.56 -19.94 5.65
N LYS A 419 -17.90 -20.05 5.54
CA LYS A 419 -18.66 -21.12 6.18
C LYS A 419 -18.27 -22.51 5.65
N GLU A 420 -17.95 -22.63 4.37
CA GLU A 420 -17.43 -23.88 3.80
C GLU A 420 -16.02 -24.20 4.31
N VAL A 421 -15.17 -23.21 4.59
CA VAL A 421 -13.87 -23.40 5.25
C VAL A 421 -14.07 -24.00 6.64
N VAL A 422 -15.00 -23.47 7.44
CA VAL A 422 -15.31 -24.00 8.78
C VAL A 422 -15.84 -25.44 8.70
N LYS A 423 -16.74 -25.73 7.77
CA LYS A 423 -17.26 -27.08 7.54
C LYS A 423 -16.15 -28.05 7.12
N SER A 424 -15.28 -27.63 6.21
CA SER A 424 -14.13 -28.42 5.75
C SER A 424 -13.15 -28.71 6.89
N ALA A 425 -12.88 -27.70 7.74
CA ALA A 425 -12.03 -27.82 8.91
C ALA A 425 -12.58 -28.84 9.92
N ARG A 426 -13.91 -28.89 10.09
CA ARG A 426 -14.57 -29.84 11.00
C ARG A 426 -14.41 -31.28 10.56
N GLU A 427 -14.47 -31.54 9.25
CA GLU A 427 -14.43 -32.90 8.71
C GLU A 427 -13.00 -33.43 8.47
N GLY A 428 -12.06 -32.57 8.05
CA GLY A 428 -10.72 -33.02 7.64
C GLY A 428 -9.57 -32.24 8.24
N GLY A 429 -9.82 -31.48 9.32
CA GLY A 429 -8.81 -30.73 10.05
C GLY A 429 -8.07 -29.74 9.16
N ALA A 430 -6.82 -29.44 9.53
CA ALA A 430 -6.00 -28.42 8.90
C ALA A 430 -5.80 -28.63 7.38
N SER A 431 -5.75 -29.88 6.92
CA SER A 431 -5.58 -30.19 5.49
C SER A 431 -6.74 -29.65 4.65
N LEU A 432 -7.98 -29.98 5.03
CA LEU A 432 -9.16 -29.48 4.33
C LEU A 432 -9.41 -27.99 4.60
N THR A 433 -9.00 -27.46 5.76
CA THR A 433 -9.00 -26.01 6.01
C THR A 433 -8.17 -25.27 4.95
N ILE A 434 -6.92 -25.69 4.75
CA ILE A 434 -6.01 -25.07 3.76
C ILE A 434 -6.58 -25.22 2.35
N LEU A 435 -7.03 -26.42 1.96
CA LEU A 435 -7.59 -26.61 0.62
C LEU A 435 -8.83 -25.73 0.38
N SER A 436 -9.69 -25.54 1.38
CA SER A 436 -10.91 -24.74 1.24
C SER A 436 -10.62 -23.24 1.09
N GLY A 437 -9.68 -22.68 1.86
CA GLY A 437 -9.26 -21.29 1.66
C GLY A 437 -8.52 -21.06 0.34
N PHE A 438 -7.74 -22.05 -0.12
CA PHE A 438 -7.15 -22.03 -1.47
C PHE A 438 -8.23 -21.95 -2.56
N VAL A 439 -9.33 -22.70 -2.42
CA VAL A 439 -10.49 -22.61 -3.32
C VAL A 439 -11.08 -21.21 -3.27
N ALA A 440 -11.36 -20.66 -2.08
CA ALA A 440 -11.92 -19.31 -1.94
C ALA A 440 -11.06 -18.25 -2.64
N GLY A 441 -9.74 -18.28 -2.43
CA GLY A 441 -8.81 -17.34 -3.06
C GLY A 441 -8.80 -17.41 -4.60
N ASN A 442 -8.79 -18.61 -5.18
CA ASN A 442 -8.75 -18.78 -6.64
C ASN A 442 -10.05 -18.31 -7.31
N PHE A 443 -11.20 -18.66 -6.72
CA PHE A 443 -12.49 -18.17 -7.20
C PHE A 443 -12.59 -16.65 -7.09
N ALA A 444 -12.08 -16.07 -5.99
CA ALA A 444 -12.04 -14.63 -5.84
C ALA A 444 -11.16 -13.96 -6.91
N ALA A 445 -9.96 -14.49 -7.17
CA ALA A 445 -9.06 -13.97 -8.20
C ALA A 445 -9.71 -13.95 -9.60
N TYR A 446 -10.46 -15.00 -9.95
CA TYR A 446 -11.23 -15.04 -11.20
C TYR A 446 -12.28 -13.93 -11.27
N TRP A 447 -13.17 -13.84 -10.28
CA TRP A 447 -14.30 -12.90 -10.34
C TRP A 447 -13.85 -11.44 -10.24
N LEU A 448 -12.90 -11.14 -9.34
CA LEU A 448 -12.36 -9.78 -9.24
C LEU A 448 -11.60 -9.38 -10.51
N GLY A 449 -10.82 -10.28 -11.11
CA GLY A 449 -10.14 -10.04 -12.37
C GLY A 449 -11.13 -9.74 -13.51
N MET A 450 -12.22 -10.50 -13.60
CA MET A 450 -13.29 -10.24 -14.58
C MET A 450 -13.99 -8.90 -14.36
N SER A 451 -14.19 -8.48 -13.10
CA SER A 451 -14.75 -7.17 -12.78
C SER A 451 -13.82 -6.03 -13.19
N ILE A 452 -12.52 -6.11 -12.88
CA ILE A 452 -11.52 -5.12 -13.30
C ILE A 452 -11.48 -5.05 -14.83
N LEU A 453 -11.41 -6.20 -15.51
CA LEU A 453 -11.43 -6.28 -16.97
C LEU A 453 -12.68 -5.62 -17.57
N THR A 454 -13.86 -5.87 -16.99
CA THR A 454 -15.12 -5.30 -17.46
C THR A 454 -15.10 -3.77 -17.36
N LEU A 455 -14.66 -3.23 -16.22
CA LEU A 455 -14.58 -1.78 -16.00
C LEU A 455 -13.55 -1.12 -16.94
N MET A 456 -12.39 -1.73 -17.11
CA MET A 456 -11.38 -1.28 -18.07
C MET A 456 -11.89 -1.36 -19.52
N THR A 457 -12.65 -2.40 -19.87
CA THR A 457 -13.24 -2.56 -21.21
C THR A 457 -14.24 -1.45 -21.51
N VAL A 458 -15.11 -1.10 -20.54
CA VAL A 458 -16.04 0.03 -20.70
C VAL A 458 -15.26 1.34 -20.91
N ALA A 459 -14.24 1.60 -20.10
CA ALA A 459 -13.38 2.77 -20.27
C ALA A 459 -12.68 2.81 -21.64
N PHE A 460 -12.18 1.67 -22.11
CA PHE A 460 -11.60 1.52 -23.45
C PHE A 460 -12.62 1.86 -24.54
N LEU A 461 -13.82 1.28 -24.50
CA LEU A 461 -14.86 1.54 -25.50
C LEU A 461 -15.23 3.03 -25.53
N VAL A 462 -15.38 3.67 -24.36
CA VAL A 462 -15.64 5.12 -24.29
C VAL A 462 -14.49 5.92 -24.87
N SER A 463 -13.24 5.53 -24.64
CA SER A 463 -12.05 6.22 -25.17
C SER A 463 -12.01 6.26 -26.71
N THR A 464 -12.60 5.28 -27.39
CA THR A 464 -12.67 5.24 -28.87
C THR A 464 -13.62 6.29 -29.45
N THR A 465 -14.46 6.91 -28.63
CA THR A 465 -15.53 7.82 -29.09
C THR A 465 -15.10 9.29 -29.18
N GLY A 466 -13.84 9.58 -29.54
CA GLY A 466 -13.39 10.95 -29.88
C GLY A 466 -12.15 11.45 -29.15
N LEU A 467 -11.63 10.75 -28.13
CA LEU A 467 -10.40 11.19 -27.44
C LEU A 467 -9.18 11.19 -28.37
N ALA A 468 -9.18 10.40 -29.44
CA ALA A 468 -8.14 10.40 -30.48
C ALA A 468 -7.95 11.78 -31.15
N ALA A 469 -8.95 12.67 -31.08
CA ALA A 469 -8.85 14.02 -31.61
C ALA A 469 -7.94 14.95 -30.78
N ILE A 470 -7.68 14.62 -29.51
CA ILE A 470 -6.91 15.47 -28.59
C ILE A 470 -5.62 14.84 -28.07
N MET A 471 -5.44 13.52 -28.23
CA MET A 471 -4.27 12.82 -27.68
C MET A 471 -3.88 11.57 -28.46
N GLY A 472 -2.60 11.20 -28.35
CA GLY A 472 -2.07 9.89 -28.72
C GLY A 472 -2.47 8.82 -27.70
N ALA A 473 -2.66 7.58 -28.18
CA ALA A 473 -3.05 6.40 -27.39
C ALA A 473 -4.19 6.61 -26.36
N PRO A 474 -5.40 7.01 -26.78
CA PRO A 474 -6.52 7.30 -25.88
C PRO A 474 -6.87 6.20 -24.88
N ALA A 475 -6.71 4.93 -25.28
CA ALA A 475 -7.00 3.78 -24.42
C ALA A 475 -6.12 3.75 -23.16
N VAL A 476 -4.84 4.07 -23.30
CA VAL A 476 -3.90 4.08 -22.19
C VAL A 476 -4.20 5.22 -21.22
N PHE A 477 -4.53 6.40 -21.75
CA PHE A 477 -5.00 7.50 -20.91
C PHE A 477 -6.25 7.11 -20.14
N ALA A 478 -7.19 6.42 -20.81
CA ALA A 478 -8.41 5.97 -20.19
C ALA A 478 -8.13 4.98 -19.05
N PHE A 479 -7.18 4.04 -19.21
CA PHE A 479 -6.75 3.17 -18.12
C PHE A 479 -6.10 3.96 -16.98
N GLY A 480 -5.24 4.93 -17.27
CA GLY A 480 -4.70 5.83 -16.24
C GLY A 480 -5.80 6.58 -15.46
N LEU A 481 -6.84 7.03 -16.15
CA LEU A 481 -8.01 7.65 -15.51
C LEU A 481 -8.88 6.67 -14.73
N VAL A 482 -8.94 5.39 -15.12
CA VAL A 482 -9.53 4.34 -14.29
C VAL A 482 -8.72 4.17 -13.01
N ALA A 483 -7.39 4.07 -13.09
CA ALA A 483 -6.53 3.99 -11.91
C ALA A 483 -6.72 5.20 -10.98
N PHE A 484 -6.82 6.39 -11.55
CA PHE A 484 -7.17 7.62 -10.84
C PHE A 484 -8.55 7.56 -10.20
N GLY A 485 -9.55 7.00 -10.89
CA GLY A 485 -10.90 6.82 -10.36
C GLY A 485 -10.97 5.86 -9.17
N PHE A 486 -10.15 4.80 -9.13
CA PHE A 486 -10.06 3.93 -7.94
C PHE A 486 -9.68 4.73 -6.67
N LEU A 487 -8.93 5.81 -6.86
CA LEU A 487 -8.54 6.76 -5.82
C LEU A 487 -9.61 7.84 -5.56
N GLY A 488 -10.82 7.68 -6.12
CA GLY A 488 -11.95 8.58 -5.90
C GLY A 488 -12.40 8.68 -4.45
N MET A 489 -12.06 7.69 -3.64
CA MET A 489 -12.48 7.57 -2.23
C MET A 489 -11.31 7.32 -1.28
N GLY A 490 -10.06 7.62 -1.65
CA GLY A 490 -8.93 7.11 -0.87
C GLY A 490 -8.90 7.50 0.60
N PRO A 491 -9.36 8.69 1.07
CA PRO A 491 -9.48 8.89 2.52
C PRO A 491 -10.37 7.84 3.19
N VAL A 492 -11.46 7.42 2.54
CA VAL A 492 -12.36 6.36 3.02
C VAL A 492 -11.73 4.98 2.85
N THR A 493 -11.07 4.68 1.73
CA THR A 493 -10.37 3.40 1.52
C THR A 493 -9.31 3.17 2.59
N ILE A 494 -8.52 4.20 2.91
CA ILE A 494 -7.52 4.15 3.98
C ILE A 494 -8.20 4.06 5.36
N ALA A 495 -9.34 4.72 5.55
CA ALA A 495 -10.06 4.68 6.81
C ALA A 495 -10.60 3.28 7.14
N VAL A 496 -11.19 2.59 6.16
CA VAL A 496 -11.71 1.24 6.37
C VAL A 496 -10.60 0.19 6.49
N ASP A 497 -9.44 0.41 5.86
CA ASP A 497 -8.26 -0.43 6.04
C ASP A 497 -7.66 -0.24 7.45
N SER A 498 -7.43 1.02 7.84
CA SER A 498 -6.90 1.39 9.17
C SER A 498 -7.84 1.08 10.33
N TYR A 499 -9.12 0.79 10.04
CA TYR A 499 -10.09 0.34 11.04
C TYR A 499 -9.64 -0.97 11.70
N GLY A 500 -9.15 -1.92 10.90
CA GLY A 500 -8.74 -3.26 11.35
C GLY A 500 -7.65 -3.24 12.42
N PRO A 501 -6.47 -2.65 12.17
CA PRO A 501 -5.38 -2.60 13.16
C PRO A 501 -5.77 -1.94 14.49
N VAL A 502 -6.73 -1.00 14.46
CA VAL A 502 -7.22 -0.36 15.69
C VAL A 502 -8.14 -1.28 16.47
N THR A 503 -9.01 -2.04 15.80
CA THR A 503 -9.91 -3.00 16.47
C THR A 503 -9.14 -4.19 17.03
N ASP A 504 -8.17 -4.68 16.28
CA ASP A 504 -7.29 -5.77 16.67
C ASP A 504 -6.52 -5.42 17.95
N ASN A 505 -5.77 -4.31 17.92
CA ASN A 505 -5.07 -3.84 19.11
C ASN A 505 -5.99 -3.45 20.28
N ALA A 506 -7.25 -3.07 20.03
CA ALA A 506 -8.18 -2.80 21.12
C ALA A 506 -8.49 -4.09 21.91
N GLN A 507 -8.59 -5.23 21.22
CA GLN A 507 -8.68 -6.54 21.86
C GLN A 507 -7.43 -6.83 22.68
N SER A 508 -6.23 -6.69 22.10
CA SER A 508 -4.99 -6.99 22.82
C SER A 508 -4.76 -6.05 24.01
N VAL A 509 -5.09 -4.75 23.88
CA VAL A 509 -5.02 -3.79 25.00
C VAL A 509 -5.96 -4.20 26.14
N TYR A 510 -7.15 -4.72 25.83
CA TYR A 510 -8.07 -5.24 26.85
C TYR A 510 -7.41 -6.39 27.63
N GLU A 511 -6.89 -7.41 26.95
CA GLU A 511 -6.25 -8.58 27.58
C GLU A 511 -4.97 -8.23 28.34
N LEU A 512 -4.06 -7.48 27.72
CA LEU A 512 -2.77 -7.07 28.29
C LEU A 512 -2.92 -6.14 29.51
N SER A 513 -4.01 -5.39 29.58
CA SER A 513 -4.29 -4.50 30.72
C SER A 513 -4.59 -5.28 32.00
N VAL A 514 -5.01 -6.56 31.89
CA VAL A 514 -5.52 -7.41 32.97
C VAL A 514 -6.54 -6.69 33.86
N ILE A 515 -7.32 -5.78 33.26
CA ILE A 515 -8.20 -4.87 34.00
C ILE A 515 -9.20 -5.60 34.91
N GLU A 516 -9.66 -6.78 34.50
CA GLU A 516 -10.58 -7.63 35.26
C GLU A 516 -9.98 -8.14 36.58
N GLN A 517 -8.65 -8.21 36.67
CA GLN A 517 -7.91 -8.71 37.83
C GLN A 517 -7.54 -7.58 38.81
N ILE A 518 -7.76 -6.32 38.43
CA ILE A 518 -7.42 -5.16 39.27
C ILE A 518 -8.41 -5.09 40.46
N PRO A 519 -7.93 -5.11 41.71
CA PRO A 519 -8.81 -5.03 42.88
C PRO A 519 -9.64 -3.75 42.88
N ASN A 520 -10.94 -3.86 43.17
CA ASN A 520 -11.89 -2.74 43.26
C ASN A 520 -12.07 -1.91 41.98
N VAL A 521 -11.61 -2.39 40.82
CA VAL A 521 -11.70 -1.67 39.54
C VAL A 521 -13.12 -1.24 39.17
N LYS A 522 -14.13 -2.05 39.50
CA LYS A 522 -15.55 -1.72 39.24
C LYS A 522 -15.98 -0.45 40.00
N GLN A 523 -15.55 -0.32 41.25
CA GLN A 523 -15.87 0.83 42.10
C GLN A 523 -15.06 2.06 41.66
N GLU A 524 -13.80 1.86 41.29
CA GLU A 524 -12.94 2.91 40.73
C GLU A 524 -13.52 3.48 39.43
N ILE A 525 -13.89 2.62 38.48
CA ILE A 525 -14.48 3.05 37.20
C ILE A 525 -15.78 3.82 37.43
N LYS A 526 -16.65 3.32 38.33
CA LYS A 526 -17.89 4.00 38.69
C LYS A 526 -17.64 5.39 39.29
N LYS A 527 -16.65 5.52 40.18
CA LYS A 527 -16.29 6.78 40.85
C LYS A 527 -15.65 7.78 39.88
N SER A 528 -14.70 7.34 39.07
CA SER A 528 -13.88 8.20 38.22
C SER A 528 -14.52 8.51 36.86
N PHE A 529 -15.36 7.62 36.34
CA PHE A 529 -15.92 7.73 34.98
C PHE A 529 -17.45 7.64 34.91
N GLY A 530 -18.14 7.34 36.01
CA GLY A 530 -19.59 7.47 36.11
C GLY A 530 -20.42 6.39 35.40
N PHE A 531 -19.84 5.21 35.11
CA PHE A 531 -20.58 4.07 34.56
C PHE A 531 -20.19 2.75 35.24
N ASP A 532 -21.10 1.78 35.21
CA ASP A 532 -20.82 0.42 35.68
C ASP A 532 -20.20 -0.39 34.52
N PRO A 533 -18.97 -0.94 34.67
CA PRO A 533 -18.32 -1.71 33.62
C PRO A 533 -19.00 -3.06 33.37
N ASP A 534 -19.21 -3.37 32.09
CA ASP A 534 -19.71 -4.64 31.56
C ASP A 534 -18.55 -5.48 31.04
N PHE A 535 -17.93 -6.26 31.94
CA PHE A 535 -16.84 -7.17 31.59
C PHE A 535 -17.32 -8.42 30.82
N GLU A 536 -18.60 -8.80 30.95
CA GLU A 536 -19.13 -10.00 30.31
C GLU A 536 -19.21 -9.85 28.79
N ASN A 537 -19.69 -8.69 28.32
CA ASN A 537 -19.89 -8.44 26.89
C ASN A 537 -18.72 -7.69 26.24
N ALA A 538 -17.90 -6.96 27.00
CA ALA A 538 -16.82 -6.12 26.47
C ALA A 538 -15.91 -6.87 25.50
N LYS A 539 -15.44 -8.06 25.88
CA LYS A 539 -14.55 -8.89 25.07
C LYS A 539 -15.23 -9.37 23.79
N GLY A 540 -16.44 -9.93 23.88
CA GLY A 540 -17.16 -10.43 22.72
C GLY A 540 -17.46 -9.34 21.69
N LEU A 541 -17.75 -8.12 22.14
CA LEU A 541 -17.94 -6.97 21.25
C LEU A 541 -16.65 -6.51 20.56
N LEU A 542 -15.50 -6.64 21.22
CA LEU A 542 -14.20 -6.35 20.60
C LEU A 542 -13.87 -7.41 19.54
N GLU A 543 -14.03 -8.70 19.86
CA GLU A 543 -13.79 -9.82 18.93
C GLU A 543 -14.73 -9.76 17.70
N GLU A 544 -16.02 -9.46 17.89
CA GLU A 544 -16.98 -9.29 16.78
C GLU A 544 -16.60 -8.12 15.86
N ASN A 545 -16.11 -7.02 16.45
CA ASN A 545 -15.70 -5.84 15.72
C ASN A 545 -14.39 -6.05 14.95
N ASP A 546 -13.46 -6.81 15.53
CA ASP A 546 -12.22 -7.23 14.86
C ASP A 546 -12.50 -8.08 13.62
N GLY A 547 -13.48 -9.00 13.67
CA GLY A 547 -13.93 -9.73 12.48
C GLY A 547 -14.40 -8.82 11.34
N ALA A 548 -15.09 -7.71 11.65
CA ALA A 548 -15.42 -6.69 10.64
C ALA A 548 -14.17 -5.93 10.16
N GLY A 549 -13.22 -5.66 11.05
CA GLY A 549 -11.89 -5.14 10.71
C GLY A 549 -11.15 -6.00 9.69
N ASN A 550 -11.11 -7.31 9.90
CA ASN A 550 -10.49 -8.27 8.97
C ASN A 550 -11.15 -8.28 7.60
N THR A 551 -12.49 -8.24 7.55
CA THR A 551 -13.23 -8.11 6.30
C THR A 551 -12.82 -6.84 5.55
N PHE A 552 -12.81 -5.67 6.21
CA PHE A 552 -12.52 -4.40 5.53
C PHE A 552 -11.05 -4.20 5.18
N LYS A 553 -10.12 -4.68 6.02
CA LYS A 553 -8.69 -4.83 5.68
C LYS A 553 -8.52 -5.65 4.40
N ALA A 554 -9.28 -6.74 4.24
CA ALA A 554 -9.24 -7.53 3.02
C ALA A 554 -9.81 -6.77 1.81
N THR A 555 -10.87 -5.97 1.97
CA THR A 555 -11.49 -5.25 0.84
C THR A 555 -10.58 -4.17 0.23
N ALA A 556 -9.75 -3.50 1.04
CA ALA A 556 -8.86 -2.45 0.57
C ALA A 556 -7.69 -2.98 -0.30
N LYS A 557 -7.20 -4.20 -0.02
CA LYS A 557 -6.01 -4.75 -0.70
C LYS A 557 -6.21 -4.93 -2.22
N PRO A 558 -7.29 -5.57 -2.71
CA PRO A 558 -7.57 -5.66 -4.15
C PRO A 558 -7.81 -4.31 -4.84
N VAL A 559 -8.35 -3.31 -4.12
CA VAL A 559 -8.51 -1.96 -4.66
C VAL A 559 -7.14 -1.34 -4.91
N LEU A 560 -6.23 -1.39 -3.93
CA LEU A 560 -4.87 -0.85 -4.05
C LEU A 560 -4.07 -1.53 -5.17
N ILE A 561 -4.03 -2.87 -5.24
CA ILE A 561 -3.32 -3.55 -6.34
C ILE A 561 -3.97 -3.30 -7.71
N GLY A 562 -5.30 -3.18 -7.77
CA GLY A 562 -6.01 -2.83 -9.01
C GLY A 562 -5.57 -1.46 -9.55
N THR A 563 -5.36 -0.49 -8.66
CA THR A 563 -4.80 0.83 -9.04
C THR A 563 -3.39 0.71 -9.59
N ALA A 564 -2.56 -0.12 -8.96
CA ALA A 564 -1.15 -0.29 -9.31
C ALA A 564 -1.01 -0.86 -10.72
N VAL A 565 -1.80 -1.88 -11.03
CA VAL A 565 -1.75 -2.59 -12.32
C VAL A 565 -2.30 -1.70 -13.43
N THR A 566 -3.42 -1.04 -13.17
CA THR A 566 -4.01 -0.12 -14.14
C THR A 566 -3.10 1.09 -14.37
N GLY A 567 -2.52 1.67 -13.31
CA GLY A 567 -1.59 2.80 -13.40
C GLY A 567 -0.23 2.44 -14.01
N ALA A 568 0.27 1.22 -13.77
CA ALA A 568 1.49 0.73 -14.40
C ALA A 568 1.38 0.73 -15.92
N THR A 569 0.19 0.50 -16.50
CA THR A 569 0.00 0.60 -17.95
C THR A 569 0.33 2.00 -18.50
N THR A 570 -0.03 3.05 -17.76
CA THR A 570 0.26 4.44 -18.12
C THR A 570 1.76 4.75 -18.02
N MET A 571 2.44 4.25 -17.00
CA MET A 571 3.89 4.42 -16.85
C MET A 571 4.69 3.62 -17.88
N ILE A 572 4.31 2.37 -18.16
CA ILE A 572 4.90 1.55 -19.22
C ILE A 572 4.73 2.25 -20.57
N PHE A 573 3.61 2.93 -20.79
CA PHE A 573 3.38 3.68 -22.01
C PHE A 573 4.37 4.83 -22.20
N SER A 574 4.73 5.57 -21.15
CA SER A 574 5.80 6.58 -21.24
C SER A 574 7.08 5.97 -21.81
N ILE A 575 7.47 4.77 -21.35
CA ILE A 575 8.63 4.02 -21.87
C ILE A 575 8.42 3.67 -23.35
N ILE A 576 7.24 3.17 -23.72
CA ILE A 576 6.91 2.80 -25.11
C ILE A 576 7.02 4.01 -26.03
N VAL A 577 6.43 5.15 -25.67
CA VAL A 577 6.46 6.39 -26.47
C VAL A 577 7.90 6.82 -26.74
N VAL A 578 8.75 6.77 -25.72
CA VAL A 578 10.17 7.12 -25.84
C VAL A 578 10.90 6.15 -26.79
N LEU A 579 10.72 4.84 -26.64
CA LEU A 579 11.40 3.83 -27.46
C LEU A 579 10.92 3.76 -28.92
N THR A 580 9.72 4.24 -29.18
CA THR A 580 9.06 4.19 -30.49
C THR A 580 9.04 5.55 -31.19
N HIS A 581 9.76 6.55 -30.65
CA HIS A 581 9.80 7.92 -31.18
C HIS A 581 8.39 8.49 -31.43
N GLY A 582 7.55 8.48 -30.39
CA GLY A 582 6.18 8.98 -30.50
C GLY A 582 5.23 8.01 -31.20
N LEU A 583 5.41 6.70 -31.00
CA LEU A 583 4.60 5.63 -31.61
C LEU A 583 4.71 5.57 -33.14
N THR A 584 5.86 5.91 -33.71
CA THR A 584 6.10 5.92 -35.16
C THR A 584 7.05 4.80 -35.61
N GLU A 585 7.95 4.36 -34.73
CA GLU A 585 8.98 3.36 -35.03
C GLU A 585 8.91 2.16 -34.08
N ASN A 586 9.51 1.03 -34.47
CA ASN A 586 9.69 -0.16 -33.62
C ASN A 586 8.40 -0.76 -33.02
N LEU A 587 7.22 -0.42 -33.53
CA LEU A 587 5.94 -0.93 -33.03
C LEU A 587 5.81 -2.45 -33.20
N ASP A 588 6.48 -3.02 -34.21
CA ASP A 588 6.55 -4.46 -34.47
C ASP A 588 7.22 -5.23 -33.30
N LYS A 589 8.09 -4.57 -32.52
CA LYS A 589 8.76 -5.17 -31.36
C LYS A 589 7.87 -5.32 -30.14
N LEU A 590 6.70 -4.69 -30.11
CA LEU A 590 5.66 -4.91 -29.09
C LEU A 590 4.79 -6.14 -29.40
N SER A 591 5.02 -6.81 -30.53
CA SER A 591 4.29 -8.00 -30.93
C SER A 591 4.72 -9.22 -30.11
N LEU A 592 3.79 -10.15 -29.85
CA LEU A 592 4.11 -11.48 -29.33
C LEU A 592 5.01 -12.29 -30.28
N LEU A 593 5.07 -11.91 -31.56
CA LEU A 593 5.99 -12.49 -32.54
C LEU A 593 7.44 -12.02 -32.33
N HIS A 594 7.66 -10.93 -31.61
CA HIS A 594 8.98 -10.50 -31.18
C HIS A 594 9.41 -11.34 -29.96
N ALA A 595 10.28 -12.32 -30.19
CA ALA A 595 10.69 -13.28 -29.16
C ALA A 595 11.19 -12.62 -27.85
N PRO A 596 12.00 -11.55 -27.85
CA PRO A 596 12.38 -10.85 -26.62
C PRO A 596 11.18 -10.38 -25.80
N PHE A 597 10.16 -9.78 -26.43
CA PHE A 597 8.94 -9.35 -25.73
C PHE A 597 8.23 -10.53 -25.06
N LEU A 598 8.06 -11.64 -25.77
CA LEU A 598 7.46 -12.87 -25.23
C LEU A 598 8.28 -13.47 -24.07
N LEU A 599 9.61 -13.50 -24.18
CA LEU A 599 10.49 -13.97 -23.11
C LEU A 599 10.43 -13.06 -21.87
N GLY A 600 10.25 -11.76 -22.09
CA GLY A 600 9.94 -10.78 -21.05
C GLY A 600 8.69 -11.18 -20.29
N LEU A 601 7.61 -11.53 -21.00
CA LEU A 601 6.36 -11.98 -20.37
C LEU A 601 6.56 -13.22 -19.50
N VAL A 602 7.33 -14.21 -19.95
CA VAL A 602 7.62 -15.42 -19.16
C VAL A 602 8.42 -15.06 -17.89
N THR A 603 9.39 -14.16 -18.03
CA THR A 603 10.26 -13.76 -16.92
C THR A 603 9.51 -12.98 -15.85
N GLY A 604 8.58 -12.10 -16.24
CA GLY A 604 7.77 -11.35 -15.28
C GLY A 604 6.95 -12.26 -14.36
N GLY A 605 6.35 -13.31 -14.92
CA GLY A 605 5.63 -14.32 -14.15
C GLY A 605 6.55 -15.06 -13.17
N ALA A 606 7.74 -15.48 -13.62
CA ALA A 606 8.74 -16.12 -12.77
C ALA A 606 9.16 -15.22 -11.58
N MET A 607 9.31 -13.92 -11.82
CA MET A 607 9.68 -12.94 -10.79
C MET A 607 8.60 -12.83 -9.70
N ILE A 608 7.31 -12.81 -10.04
CA ILE A 608 6.21 -12.74 -9.07
C ILE A 608 6.15 -13.98 -8.16
N TYR A 609 6.35 -15.17 -8.73
CA TYR A 609 6.37 -16.41 -7.94
C TYR A 609 7.61 -16.51 -7.06
N TRP A 610 8.78 -16.11 -7.56
CA TRP A 610 9.98 -16.01 -6.72
C TRP A 610 9.76 -15.01 -5.58
N PHE A 611 9.22 -13.82 -5.87
CA PHE A 611 8.96 -12.78 -4.87
C PHE A 611 8.08 -13.32 -3.74
N THR A 612 6.98 -13.99 -4.11
CA THR A 612 6.06 -14.64 -3.17
C THR A 612 6.76 -15.66 -2.28
N GLY A 613 7.62 -16.50 -2.86
CA GLY A 613 8.39 -17.48 -2.11
C GLY A 613 9.42 -16.84 -1.19
N ALA A 614 10.10 -15.80 -1.65
CA ALA A 614 11.14 -15.09 -0.90
C ALA A 614 10.57 -14.33 0.31
N SER A 615 9.45 -13.63 0.15
CA SER A 615 8.76 -12.94 1.26
C SER A 615 8.25 -13.94 2.29
N THR A 616 7.61 -15.02 1.84
CA THR A 616 7.10 -16.08 2.73
C THR A 616 8.24 -16.77 3.49
N GLN A 617 9.36 -17.08 2.82
CA GLN A 617 10.54 -17.67 3.46
C GLN A 617 11.12 -16.77 4.56
N ALA A 618 11.14 -15.45 4.35
CA ALA A 618 11.60 -14.50 5.36
C ALA A 618 10.70 -14.53 6.62
N VAL A 619 9.37 -14.58 6.44
CA VAL A 619 8.41 -14.74 7.53
C VAL A 619 8.60 -16.08 8.24
N THR A 620 8.59 -17.19 7.52
CA THR A 620 8.70 -18.54 8.10
C THR A 620 9.94 -18.68 8.97
N THR A 621 11.08 -18.15 8.52
CA THR A 621 12.36 -18.26 9.22
C THR A 621 12.41 -17.37 10.44
N GLY A 622 11.89 -16.15 10.34
CA GLY A 622 11.78 -15.25 11.49
C GLY A 622 10.81 -15.79 12.54
N ALA A 623 9.64 -16.28 12.11
CA ALA A 623 8.61 -16.86 12.97
C ALA A 623 9.17 -18.04 13.76
N TYR A 624 9.93 -18.94 13.11
CA TYR A 624 10.62 -20.03 13.81
C TYR A 624 11.49 -19.53 14.98
N ARG A 625 12.28 -18.47 14.76
CA ARG A 625 13.16 -17.90 15.80
C ARG A 625 12.35 -17.21 16.90
N ALA A 626 11.30 -16.48 16.56
CA ALA A 626 10.38 -15.88 17.52
C ALA A 626 9.71 -16.96 18.39
N VAL A 627 9.17 -18.00 17.76
CA VAL A 627 8.59 -19.18 18.45
C VAL A 627 9.59 -19.82 19.40
N GLN A 628 10.82 -20.06 18.96
CA GLN A 628 11.87 -20.68 19.79
C GLN A 628 12.15 -19.81 21.03
N PHE A 629 12.29 -18.50 20.85
CA PHE A 629 12.53 -17.57 21.94
C PHE A 629 11.34 -17.50 22.91
N ILE A 630 10.12 -17.35 22.40
CA ILE A 630 8.91 -17.25 23.23
C ILE A 630 8.71 -18.53 24.05
N LYS A 631 8.86 -19.71 23.45
CA LYS A 631 8.77 -21.00 24.17
C LYS A 631 9.75 -21.13 25.33
N GLN A 632 10.96 -20.59 25.20
CA GLN A 632 11.99 -20.66 26.24
C GLN A 632 11.77 -19.66 27.37
N ASN A 633 11.05 -18.56 27.12
CA ASN A 633 10.95 -17.43 28.05
C ASN A 633 9.53 -17.21 28.60
N ILE A 634 8.50 -17.85 28.04
CA ILE A 634 7.15 -17.79 28.60
C ILE A 634 7.08 -18.50 29.95
N LYS A 635 6.55 -17.80 30.96
CA LYS A 635 6.44 -18.30 32.34
C LYS A 635 4.96 -18.46 32.69
N LEU A 636 4.48 -19.70 32.63
CA LEU A 636 3.09 -20.04 32.98
C LEU A 636 2.93 -20.42 34.45
N GLU A 637 4.02 -20.87 35.08
CA GLU A 637 4.07 -21.24 36.50
C GLU A 637 4.66 -20.08 37.33
N GLY A 638 3.92 -19.60 38.33
CA GLY A 638 4.35 -18.53 39.26
C GLY A 638 3.33 -17.39 39.44
N SER A 639 3.69 -16.39 40.25
CA SER A 639 2.85 -15.22 40.55
C SER A 639 2.86 -14.12 39.47
N SER A 640 3.61 -14.31 38.37
CA SER A 640 3.74 -13.30 37.31
C SER A 640 2.53 -13.33 36.38
N GLN A 641 1.70 -12.29 36.43
CA GLN A 641 0.53 -12.13 35.55
C GLN A 641 0.88 -11.51 34.19
N LYS A 642 2.10 -10.98 34.01
CA LYS A 642 2.56 -10.33 32.77
C LYS A 642 3.95 -10.81 32.37
N ALA A 643 4.24 -10.74 31.07
CA ALA A 643 5.56 -10.95 30.49
C ALA A 643 6.51 -9.80 30.87
N SER A 644 7.82 -10.07 30.85
CA SER A 644 8.84 -9.04 31.05
C SER A 644 8.90 -8.10 29.84
N VAL A 645 8.97 -6.79 30.09
CA VAL A 645 9.20 -5.78 29.05
C VAL A 645 10.51 -6.03 28.29
N GLN A 646 11.52 -6.61 28.94
CA GLN A 646 12.78 -6.95 28.29
C GLN A 646 12.60 -8.07 27.26
N ASP A 647 11.82 -9.10 27.60
CA ASP A 647 11.55 -10.23 26.70
C ASP A 647 10.74 -9.77 25.48
N SER A 648 9.71 -8.93 25.70
CA SER A 648 8.94 -8.34 24.59
C SER A 648 9.80 -7.48 23.66
N LYS A 649 10.70 -6.65 24.20
CA LYS A 649 11.67 -5.90 23.38
C LYS A 649 12.59 -6.82 22.59
N LYS A 650 12.96 -7.98 23.15
CA LYS A 650 13.80 -8.94 22.45
C LYS A 650 13.07 -9.61 21.29
N VAL A 651 11.77 -9.93 21.43
CA VAL A 651 10.94 -10.41 20.31
C VAL A 651 10.88 -9.36 19.20
N VAL A 652 10.60 -8.09 19.54
CA VAL A 652 10.61 -6.98 18.57
C VAL A 652 11.95 -6.87 17.83
N GLU A 653 13.07 -7.03 18.53
CA GLU A 653 14.40 -7.02 17.91
C GLU A 653 14.56 -8.17 16.90
N ILE A 654 14.15 -9.39 17.27
CA ILE A 654 14.19 -10.56 16.37
C ILE A 654 13.36 -10.28 15.11
N CYS A 655 12.12 -9.84 15.25
CA CYS A 655 11.24 -9.52 14.13
C CYS A 655 11.90 -8.47 13.21
N THR A 656 12.48 -7.40 13.79
CA THR A 656 13.11 -6.31 13.04
C THR A 656 14.31 -6.80 12.22
N GLN A 657 15.18 -7.60 12.82
CA GLN A 657 16.39 -8.09 12.14
C GLN A 657 16.06 -8.98 10.93
N TYR A 658 15.08 -9.87 11.07
CA TYR A 658 14.67 -10.76 9.99
C TYR A 658 13.88 -10.03 8.90
N ALA A 659 13.04 -9.06 9.27
CA ALA A 659 12.38 -8.17 8.32
C ALA A 659 13.38 -7.42 7.43
N GLN A 660 14.43 -6.84 8.02
CA GLN A 660 15.46 -6.12 7.25
C GLN A 660 16.30 -7.03 6.37
N LYS A 661 16.69 -8.22 6.87
CA LYS A 661 17.43 -9.21 6.07
C LYS A 661 16.62 -9.69 4.87
N GLY A 662 15.34 -10.01 5.08
CA GLY A 662 14.40 -10.41 4.04
C GLY A 662 14.24 -9.31 2.99
N MET A 663 13.90 -8.10 3.44
CA MET A 663 13.72 -6.93 2.58
C MET A 663 14.97 -6.63 1.74
N LEU A 664 16.17 -6.68 2.33
CA LEU A 664 17.41 -6.41 1.59
C LEU A 664 17.64 -7.41 0.45
N ASN A 665 17.39 -8.70 0.67
CA ASN A 665 17.54 -9.71 -0.40
C ASN A 665 16.52 -9.47 -1.52
N ILE A 666 15.27 -9.24 -1.15
CA ILE A 666 14.17 -9.01 -2.10
C ILE A 666 14.44 -7.76 -2.92
N PHE A 667 14.75 -6.65 -2.26
CA PHE A 667 15.02 -5.36 -2.89
C PHE A 667 16.16 -5.45 -3.90
N LEU A 668 17.30 -6.05 -3.53
CA LEU A 668 18.45 -6.13 -4.42
C LEU A 668 18.22 -7.08 -5.61
N ALA A 669 17.51 -8.19 -5.41
CA ALA A 669 17.16 -9.08 -6.51
C ALA A 669 16.23 -8.40 -7.54
N VAL A 670 15.17 -7.72 -7.07
CA VAL A 670 14.28 -6.94 -7.94
C VAL A 670 15.05 -5.82 -8.64
N PHE A 671 15.80 -5.02 -7.88
CA PHE A 671 16.56 -3.89 -8.39
C PHE A 671 17.53 -4.27 -9.52
N PHE A 672 18.40 -5.25 -9.26
CA PHE A 672 19.37 -5.70 -10.25
C PHE A 672 18.71 -6.50 -11.38
N GLY A 673 17.58 -7.17 -11.12
CA GLY A 673 16.77 -7.81 -12.16
C GLY A 673 16.24 -6.78 -13.16
N THR A 674 15.62 -5.70 -12.66
CA THR A 674 15.13 -4.58 -13.47
C THR A 674 16.23 -3.99 -14.36
N LEU A 675 17.41 -3.72 -13.79
CA LEU A 675 18.56 -3.24 -14.56
C LEU A 675 19.01 -4.27 -15.60
N ALA A 676 19.19 -5.53 -15.23
CA ALA A 676 19.64 -6.57 -16.15
C ALA A 676 18.73 -6.68 -17.38
N PHE A 677 17.42 -6.70 -17.13
CA PHE A 677 16.41 -6.86 -18.16
C PHE A 677 16.32 -5.64 -19.08
N GLY A 678 16.39 -4.42 -18.53
CA GLY A 678 16.46 -3.21 -19.35
C GLY A 678 17.71 -3.16 -20.24
N PHE A 679 18.85 -3.64 -19.74
CA PHE A 679 20.13 -3.67 -20.46
C PHE A 679 20.23 -4.76 -21.52
N PHE A 680 19.51 -5.87 -21.37
CA PHE A 680 19.49 -6.89 -22.41
C PHE A 680 18.76 -6.42 -23.65
N GLU A 681 17.52 -5.96 -23.48
CA GLU A 681 16.68 -5.51 -24.57
C GLU A 681 15.46 -4.72 -24.02
N PRO A 682 15.21 -3.48 -24.47
CA PRO A 682 14.10 -2.67 -23.95
C PRO A 682 12.68 -3.26 -24.13
N PHE A 683 12.39 -3.94 -25.23
CA PHE A 683 11.07 -4.55 -25.45
C PHE A 683 10.87 -5.85 -24.65
N TYR A 684 11.93 -6.63 -24.41
CA TYR A 684 11.94 -7.67 -23.37
C TYR A 684 11.54 -7.09 -22.02
N PHE A 685 12.12 -5.94 -21.66
CA PHE A 685 11.82 -5.30 -20.40
C PHE A 685 10.36 -4.80 -20.31
N ILE A 686 9.80 -4.26 -21.41
CA ILE A 686 8.36 -3.92 -21.47
C ILE A 686 7.49 -5.17 -21.27
N GLY A 687 7.81 -6.29 -21.93
CA GLY A 687 7.12 -7.57 -21.70
C GLY A 687 7.20 -8.02 -20.23
N TYR A 688 8.37 -7.87 -19.60
CA TYR A 688 8.56 -8.14 -18.17
C TYR A 688 7.67 -7.27 -17.27
N LEU A 689 7.60 -5.96 -17.52
CA LEU A 689 6.77 -5.04 -16.74
C LEU A 689 5.27 -5.36 -16.86
N ILE A 690 4.79 -5.61 -18.09
CA ILE A 690 3.39 -6.01 -18.34
C ILE A 690 3.07 -7.30 -17.57
N SER A 691 3.96 -8.28 -17.63
CA SER A 691 3.74 -9.58 -16.97
C SER A 691 3.79 -9.47 -15.45
N ILE A 692 4.71 -8.70 -14.88
CA ILE A 692 4.73 -8.45 -13.42
C ILE A 692 3.42 -7.83 -12.95
N ALA A 693 2.85 -6.90 -13.70
CA ALA A 693 1.56 -6.30 -13.37
C ALA A 693 0.42 -7.34 -13.45
N LEU A 694 0.35 -8.13 -14.52
CA LEU A 694 -0.71 -9.12 -14.72
C LEU A 694 -0.64 -10.29 -13.72
N PHE A 695 0.51 -10.95 -13.59
CA PHE A 695 0.68 -12.05 -12.62
C PHE A 695 0.60 -11.53 -11.19
N GLY A 696 1.15 -10.34 -10.92
CA GLY A 696 1.07 -9.69 -9.62
C GLY A 696 -0.37 -9.39 -9.20
N LEU A 697 -1.23 -8.95 -10.13
CA LEU A 697 -2.65 -8.72 -9.86
C LEU A 697 -3.33 -9.97 -9.29
N TYR A 698 -3.27 -11.07 -10.05
CA TYR A 698 -3.97 -12.30 -9.69
C TYR A 698 -3.37 -12.95 -8.45
N GLN A 699 -2.04 -12.95 -8.33
CA GLN A 699 -1.37 -13.50 -7.16
C GLN A 699 -1.71 -12.71 -5.90
N ALA A 700 -1.72 -11.38 -5.95
CA ALA A 700 -2.09 -10.55 -4.81
C ALA A 700 -3.55 -10.77 -4.38
N ILE A 701 -4.50 -10.80 -5.32
CA ILE A 701 -5.91 -11.04 -5.01
C ILE A 701 -6.12 -12.43 -4.41
N PHE A 702 -5.53 -13.46 -5.02
CA PHE A 702 -5.59 -14.84 -4.53
C PHE A 702 -5.12 -14.91 -3.08
N MET A 703 -3.92 -14.39 -2.80
CA MET A 703 -3.30 -14.50 -1.49
C MET A 703 -4.03 -13.66 -0.43
N ALA A 704 -4.46 -12.44 -0.77
CA ALA A 704 -5.22 -11.60 0.15
C ALA A 704 -6.54 -12.25 0.57
N ASN A 705 -7.31 -12.80 -0.39
CA ASN A 705 -8.63 -13.34 -0.12
C ASN A 705 -8.58 -14.75 0.48
N ALA A 706 -7.61 -15.60 0.10
CA ALA A 706 -7.39 -16.88 0.76
C ALA A 706 -7.04 -16.69 2.24
N GLY A 707 -6.09 -15.79 2.53
CA GLY A 707 -5.69 -15.46 3.90
C GLY A 707 -6.83 -14.92 4.75
N ALA A 708 -7.59 -13.96 4.23
CA ALA A 708 -8.73 -13.41 4.94
C ALA A 708 -9.87 -14.42 5.16
N ALA A 709 -10.08 -15.37 4.23
CA ALA A 709 -11.07 -16.42 4.40
C ALA A 709 -10.68 -17.40 5.51
N TRP A 710 -9.39 -17.74 5.67
CA TRP A 710 -8.92 -18.57 6.78
C TRP A 710 -9.05 -17.85 8.12
N ASP A 711 -8.68 -16.58 8.19
CA ASP A 711 -8.81 -15.75 9.39
C ASP A 711 -10.26 -15.64 9.87
N ASN A 712 -11.17 -15.26 8.96
CA ASN A 712 -12.58 -15.17 9.34
C ASN A 712 -13.23 -16.53 9.60
N ALA A 713 -12.68 -17.64 9.08
CA ALA A 713 -13.11 -18.97 9.49
C ALA A 713 -12.70 -19.26 10.95
N LYS A 714 -11.49 -18.86 11.37
CA LYS A 714 -11.08 -18.88 12.79
C LYS A 714 -12.04 -18.04 13.63
N LYS A 715 -12.33 -16.80 13.22
CA LYS A 715 -13.24 -15.91 13.96
C LYS A 715 -14.65 -16.51 14.13
N ILE A 716 -15.24 -17.14 13.11
CA ILE A 716 -16.54 -17.85 13.26
C ILE A 716 -16.47 -18.93 14.35
N VAL A 717 -15.39 -19.71 14.41
CA VAL A 717 -15.23 -20.76 15.42
C VAL A 717 -15.09 -20.17 16.82
N GLU A 718 -14.41 -19.03 16.93
CA GLU A 718 -14.16 -18.31 18.17
C GLU A 718 -15.39 -17.59 18.73
N THR A 719 -16.16 -16.89 17.89
CA THR A 719 -17.24 -16.00 18.31
C THR A 719 -18.62 -16.63 18.18
N ASP A 720 -18.93 -17.21 17.02
CA ASP A 720 -20.28 -17.66 16.68
C ASP A 720 -20.54 -19.06 17.25
N LEU A 721 -19.57 -19.96 17.08
CA LEU A 721 -19.65 -21.34 17.59
C LEU A 721 -19.16 -21.45 19.04
N LYS A 722 -18.31 -20.53 19.50
CA LYS A 722 -17.70 -20.53 20.84
C LYS A 722 -16.94 -21.82 21.16
N GLU A 723 -16.27 -22.39 20.17
CA GLU A 723 -15.56 -23.67 20.26
C GLU A 723 -14.03 -23.49 20.46
N LYS A 724 -13.60 -22.46 21.21
CA LYS A 724 -12.18 -22.23 21.53
C LYS A 724 -11.56 -23.44 22.25
N GLY A 725 -10.34 -23.81 21.86
CA GLY A 725 -9.60 -24.94 22.44
C GLY A 725 -9.99 -26.33 21.89
N THR A 726 -10.92 -26.41 20.94
CA THR A 726 -11.29 -27.67 20.27
C THR A 726 -10.33 -28.03 19.12
N ALA A 727 -10.44 -29.25 18.61
CA ALA A 727 -9.69 -29.67 17.41
C ALA A 727 -10.08 -28.85 16.15
N LEU A 728 -11.35 -28.42 16.06
CA LEU A 728 -11.81 -27.51 15.00
C LEU A 728 -11.07 -26.17 15.10
N HIS A 729 -11.03 -25.59 16.30
CA HIS A 729 -10.31 -24.34 16.56
C HIS A 729 -8.82 -24.45 16.22
N ALA A 730 -8.15 -25.55 16.62
CA ALA A 730 -6.76 -25.78 16.25
C ALA A 730 -6.56 -25.85 14.73
N ALA A 731 -7.47 -26.51 13.99
CA ALA A 731 -7.41 -26.58 12.54
C ALA A 731 -7.58 -25.22 11.86
N THR A 732 -8.49 -24.37 12.36
CA THR A 732 -8.69 -23.02 11.82
C THR A 732 -7.54 -22.07 12.16
N VAL A 733 -6.91 -22.20 13.34
CA VAL A 733 -5.69 -21.45 13.69
C VAL A 733 -4.53 -21.82 12.77
N VAL A 734 -4.39 -23.11 12.38
CA VAL A 734 -3.38 -23.50 11.38
C VAL A 734 -3.69 -22.87 10.01
N GLY A 735 -4.96 -22.83 9.61
CA GLY A 735 -5.37 -22.14 8.38
C GLY A 735 -4.99 -20.65 8.40
N ASP A 736 -5.28 -19.97 9.50
CA ASP A 736 -5.00 -18.54 9.67
C ASP A 736 -3.49 -18.25 9.65
N THR A 737 -2.69 -19.00 10.41
CA THR A 737 -1.22 -18.87 10.42
C THR A 737 -0.54 -19.20 9.08
N VAL A 738 -1.19 -19.98 8.21
CA VAL A 738 -0.78 -20.14 6.80
C VAL A 738 -1.18 -18.90 5.97
N GLY A 739 -2.35 -18.33 6.26
CA GLY A 739 -2.91 -17.13 5.63
C GLY A 739 -2.21 -15.81 5.96
N ASP A 740 -1.54 -15.73 7.10
CA ASP A 740 -0.84 -14.54 7.57
C ASP A 740 0.23 -14.01 6.61
N PRO A 741 1.27 -14.79 6.23
CA PRO A 741 2.24 -14.33 5.23
C PRO A 741 1.61 -14.13 3.84
N PHE A 742 0.43 -14.72 3.61
CA PHE A 742 -0.30 -14.52 2.37
C PHE A 742 -0.92 -13.13 2.29
N LYS A 743 -1.75 -12.80 3.29
CA LYS A 743 -2.59 -11.59 3.27
C LYS A 743 -1.85 -10.33 3.73
N ASP A 744 -0.84 -10.43 4.60
CA ASP A 744 -0.23 -9.23 5.23
C ASP A 744 1.26 -9.05 4.90
N THR A 745 1.86 -9.97 4.12
CA THR A 745 3.22 -9.78 3.59
C THR A 745 3.25 -9.81 2.07
N SER A 746 2.98 -10.97 1.47
CA SER A 746 3.27 -11.18 0.06
C SER A 746 2.30 -10.44 -0.87
N SER A 747 0.99 -10.57 -0.63
CA SER A 747 -0.04 -9.92 -1.46
C SER A 747 0.10 -8.39 -1.47
N VAL A 748 0.21 -7.80 -0.28
CA VAL A 748 0.26 -6.34 -0.11
C VAL A 748 1.57 -5.73 -0.61
N ALA A 749 2.67 -6.48 -0.56
CA ALA A 749 3.96 -5.99 -1.03
C ALA A 749 4.12 -6.00 -2.55
N MET A 750 3.29 -6.76 -3.28
CA MET A 750 3.34 -6.77 -4.75
C MET A 750 3.02 -5.39 -5.34
N ASN A 751 2.11 -4.65 -4.71
CA ASN A 751 1.72 -3.32 -5.16
C ASN A 751 2.93 -2.36 -5.28
N PRO A 752 3.64 -2.01 -4.19
CA PRO A 752 4.77 -1.11 -4.29
C PRO A 752 5.93 -1.71 -5.10
N VAL A 753 6.07 -3.03 -5.18
CA VAL A 753 7.11 -3.68 -6.00
C VAL A 753 6.84 -3.50 -7.49
N ILE A 754 5.60 -3.66 -7.95
CA ILE A 754 5.21 -3.44 -9.35
C ILE A 754 5.50 -1.98 -9.74
N LYS A 755 5.07 -1.03 -8.92
CA LYS A 755 5.26 0.40 -9.19
C LYS A 755 6.72 0.81 -9.13
N PHE A 756 7.44 0.38 -8.09
CA PHE A 756 8.88 0.63 -7.99
C PHE A 756 9.64 0.08 -9.19
N THR A 757 9.35 -1.15 -9.62
CA THR A 757 9.96 -1.77 -10.80
C THR A 757 9.65 -1.00 -12.07
N THR A 758 8.43 -0.46 -12.19
CA THR A 758 8.01 0.31 -13.36
C THR A 758 8.65 1.69 -13.41
N LEU A 759 8.64 2.44 -12.30
CA LEU A 759 9.29 3.75 -12.17
C LEU A 759 10.79 3.67 -12.39
N PHE A 760 11.45 2.74 -11.69
CA PHE A 760 12.89 2.52 -11.88
C PHE A 760 13.21 1.88 -13.23
N GLY A 761 12.22 1.23 -13.84
CA GLY A 761 12.32 0.65 -15.16
C GLY A 761 12.56 1.67 -16.26
N LEU A 762 11.92 2.83 -16.20
CA LEU A 762 12.17 3.93 -17.12
C LEU A 762 13.65 4.34 -17.09
N LEU A 763 14.18 4.55 -15.89
CA LEU A 763 15.59 4.86 -15.66
C LEU A 763 16.51 3.76 -16.22
N ALA A 764 16.19 2.49 -15.97
CA ALA A 764 16.96 1.36 -16.45
C ALA A 764 17.02 1.30 -17.99
N VAL A 765 15.87 1.52 -18.65
CA VAL A 765 15.76 1.51 -20.12
C VAL A 765 16.52 2.67 -20.74
N GLU A 766 16.34 3.89 -20.24
CA GLU A 766 17.04 5.05 -20.79
C GLU A 766 18.55 4.92 -20.66
N LEU A 767 19.02 4.41 -19.52
CA LEU A 767 20.42 4.10 -19.30
C LEU A 767 20.93 3.04 -20.28
N ALA A 768 20.19 1.95 -20.47
CA ALA A 768 20.55 0.89 -21.41
C ALA A 768 20.64 1.39 -22.86
N VAL A 769 19.65 2.19 -23.29
CA VAL A 769 19.56 2.74 -24.65
C VAL A 769 20.68 3.75 -24.90
N SER A 770 20.87 4.70 -23.98
CA SER A 770 21.91 5.73 -24.10
C SER A 770 23.32 5.12 -24.12
N LEU A 771 23.59 4.14 -23.26
CA LEU A 771 24.89 3.46 -23.23
C LEU A 771 25.13 2.64 -24.51
N THR A 772 24.11 1.92 -24.97
CA THR A 772 24.19 1.15 -26.22
C THR A 772 24.44 2.04 -27.43
N ALA A 773 23.82 3.21 -27.47
CA ALA A 773 24.03 4.20 -28.53
C ALA A 773 25.45 4.78 -28.52
N ARG A 774 26.03 5.02 -27.33
CA ARG A 774 27.37 5.62 -27.19
C ARG A 774 28.52 4.63 -27.33
N GLN A 775 28.39 3.43 -26.78
CA GLN A 775 29.51 2.47 -26.62
C GLN A 775 29.25 1.10 -27.28
N GLY A 776 28.11 0.96 -27.96
CA GLY A 776 27.70 -0.27 -28.62
C GLY A 776 27.03 -1.28 -27.67
N PRO A 777 26.39 -2.31 -28.24
CA PRO A 777 25.57 -3.27 -27.49
C PRO A 777 26.38 -4.24 -26.63
N VAL A 778 27.68 -4.37 -26.86
CA VAL A 778 28.54 -5.31 -26.12
C VAL A 778 28.63 -4.92 -24.66
N LEU A 779 28.96 -3.66 -24.36
CA LEU A 779 29.07 -3.20 -22.97
C LEU A 779 27.72 -3.28 -22.26
N GLY A 780 26.64 -2.85 -22.90
CA GLY A 780 25.29 -2.93 -22.36
C GLY A 780 24.93 -4.37 -21.94
N ARG A 781 25.15 -5.35 -22.84
CA ARG A 781 24.91 -6.76 -22.55
C ARG A 781 25.83 -7.33 -21.47
N SER A 782 27.09 -6.92 -21.43
CA SER A 782 28.03 -7.32 -20.38
C SER A 782 27.60 -6.82 -19.01
N LEU A 783 27.16 -5.56 -18.90
CA LEU A 783 26.60 -5.01 -17.67
C LEU A 783 25.28 -5.69 -17.30
N GLY A 784 24.41 -5.93 -18.27
CA GLY A 784 23.18 -6.71 -18.08
C GLY A 784 23.47 -8.11 -17.50
N ALA A 785 24.50 -8.79 -17.99
CA ALA A 785 24.92 -10.10 -17.46
C ALA A 785 25.45 -10.00 -16.02
N VAL A 786 26.23 -8.96 -15.69
CA VAL A 786 26.69 -8.71 -14.31
C VAL A 786 25.52 -8.44 -13.37
N PHE A 787 24.58 -7.58 -13.77
CA PHE A 787 23.37 -7.31 -12.98
C PHE A 787 22.52 -8.56 -12.80
N LEU A 788 22.38 -9.38 -13.85
CA LEU A 788 21.66 -10.65 -13.77
C LEU A 788 22.32 -11.60 -12.77
N LEU A 789 23.65 -11.74 -12.80
CA LEU A 789 24.37 -12.56 -11.84
C LEU A 789 24.18 -12.08 -10.41
N ILE A 790 24.22 -10.76 -10.17
CA ILE A 790 23.94 -10.19 -8.83
C ILE A 790 22.49 -10.50 -8.41
N SER A 791 21.52 -10.31 -9.31
CA SER A 791 20.11 -10.63 -9.05
C SER A 791 19.95 -12.11 -8.67
N ILE A 792 20.53 -13.03 -9.45
CA ILE A 792 20.52 -14.47 -9.19
C ILE A 792 21.16 -14.81 -7.84
N VAL A 793 22.25 -14.14 -7.46
CA VAL A 793 22.86 -14.32 -6.12
C VAL A 793 21.86 -13.95 -5.02
N PHE A 794 21.10 -12.86 -5.16
CA PHE A 794 20.10 -12.47 -4.16
C PHE A 794 18.85 -13.36 -4.19
N VAL A 795 18.44 -13.86 -5.35
CA VAL A 795 17.43 -14.92 -5.49
C VAL A 795 17.85 -16.19 -4.76
N TRP A 796 19.11 -16.61 -4.92
CA TRP A 796 19.66 -17.75 -4.21
C TRP A 796 19.74 -17.48 -2.69
N ARG A 797 20.20 -16.30 -2.28
CA ARG A 797 20.30 -15.91 -0.87
C ARG A 797 18.95 -15.87 -0.17
N SER A 798 17.90 -15.42 -0.85
CA SER A 798 16.57 -15.28 -0.26
C SER A 798 15.99 -16.61 0.23
N PHE A 799 16.45 -17.74 -0.34
CA PHE A 799 16.18 -19.07 0.18
C PHE A 799 17.35 -19.59 1.04
N TYR A 800 18.51 -19.87 0.43
CA TYR A 800 19.56 -20.67 1.05
C TYR A 800 20.23 -20.04 2.27
N ARG A 801 20.33 -18.70 2.31
CA ARG A 801 20.88 -17.94 3.47
C ARG A 801 19.81 -17.53 4.48
N MET A 802 18.55 -17.76 4.16
CA MET A 802 17.41 -17.53 5.03
C MET A 802 16.78 -18.86 5.45
N ARG A 803 17.50 -19.99 5.40
CA ARG A 803 16.96 -21.25 5.90
C ARG A 803 16.98 -21.26 7.42
N ILE A 804 16.10 -22.08 7.99
CA ILE A 804 16.20 -22.46 9.40
C ILE A 804 17.44 -23.35 9.53
N GLU A 805 18.51 -22.78 10.06
CA GLU A 805 19.68 -23.56 10.47
C GLU A 805 19.35 -24.24 11.78
N THR A 806 19.17 -25.56 11.73
CA THR A 806 19.33 -26.41 12.90
C THR A 806 20.79 -26.31 13.30
N GLU A 807 21.07 -25.84 14.53
CA GLU A 807 22.34 -26.18 15.16
C GLU A 807 22.49 -27.69 15.05
N GLN A 808 23.53 -28.15 14.35
CA GLN A 808 23.81 -29.57 14.25
C GLN A 808 23.91 -30.14 15.66
N ALA A 809 23.20 -31.24 15.87
CA ALA A 809 23.29 -32.10 17.04
C ALA A 809 24.73 -32.54 17.34
#